data_AF-A0A7Z9IB04-F1
#
_entry.id   AF-A0A7Z9IB04-F1
#
_cell.length_a   1.000
_cell.length_b   1.000
_cell.length_c   1.000
_cell.angle_alpha   90.00
_cell.angle_beta   90.00
_cell.angle_gamma   90.00
#
_symmetry.space_group_name_H-M   'P 1'
#
loop_
_entity.id
_entity.type
_entity.pdbx_description
1 polymer ?
#
loop_
_entity_poly.entity_id
_entity_poly.type
_entity_poly.pdbx_seq_one_letter_code
_entity_poly.pdbx_strand_id
1 'polypeptide(L)'
;MINRARKNGLSLKDKSWLRRSVETKLQLETLENRELLAADMLAGLADLAEGEAGDKVQMRLVATDNSGNPITKINLNDTFQLRALTTDLRTDGDGVFATFLDINYPSQFASVTGAATHYTPYTNFKSGTTTTAGLMDEIGSMAGLSTLGTSELLVFSVPMRATAEGTIFFTSNPADILPAHDVLVYGENNAVSSDIITYGSYSLEVTAQGTLPFEEDFNDGVADDFSVASGTFEVVNNGYNATPDSTRSNAFSLVDLTVPLPNKVRMETTVNMKNISGYLRTGLIVFDYVDASNYKYVGANASRGKWFMNELKNGSLRGLESNSESIQAGTNYEFEMRMEGNVVSFYVNEQLKITHDFGTENVRNGKLGVGTQRGITSFDNVRIAEILPSPEATDDAVATLVNTPITIAVLANDTHENAGTAIEIKSASAAAHGTIELIDSNQDGKNDSITYTPSTDYRGVDTFEYIVTDAADQTDRGSVAVTVASGLPLREDFDDGVAEDFNVVSGEWMIINDHYISNSRNGRSLAIARIGVALPVNTELSSTMRFNRNGGYQSNGGLVFDYQDALNFKYILGSVEGRRWTMGEVVNGSDRALTTRSATLSQTRDYEVVLVIEGATATLFVDEVETITRTFSGNLNTGSLGLTGVRSKSHFDDIVIREFIPSPDAENDSFQTLVNTAIDLQVLDNDTPVENTTIHVSAVSTTAGGTLEMLDGPDADSLADFVRFTPNQDFRGEVDFTYTVTDSAGQSDVGKVSGIVAAGLPVYDDFNDNIAEDFSYAAGTWAAADGRFTSQNQNGTSMATLNLGVDLPNKYLMRATLQSPSLNNRATNGGFVFDYVSDTQFKYARYVNRAWQIGKCSNGRYTTLDSTNATIQKNTDYAAELRVEGSSVRFIVNDIEVGNVTFTGEDLTDGKLGLFAVNSRMQVDNFEVKEILPSPEATDDVAATLVNTAVTIAVLANDTHENAGTAIEIKS
;
A
#
# COMPACT_ATOMS: atom_id res chain seq x y z
N MET A 1 -34.29 22.39 -20.17
CA MET A 1 -34.21 22.19 -18.70
C MET A 1 -32.80 21.77 -18.24
N ILE A 2 -31.74 22.35 -18.83
CA ILE A 2 -30.35 21.92 -18.57
C ILE A 2 -29.67 22.73 -17.43
N ASN A 3 -30.35 23.73 -16.84
CA ASN A 3 -29.78 24.57 -15.77
C ASN A 3 -30.32 24.32 -14.35
N ARG A 4 -30.80 23.11 -14.02
CA ARG A 4 -31.30 22.84 -12.65
C ARG A 4 -31.05 21.43 -12.08
N ALA A 5 -29.89 20.83 -12.36
CA ALA A 5 -29.52 19.52 -11.78
C ALA A 5 -28.04 19.43 -11.35
N ARG A 6 -27.48 20.50 -10.75
CA ARG A 6 -26.26 20.42 -9.93
C ARG A 6 -26.63 20.60 -8.46
N LYS A 7 -27.16 19.53 -7.84
CA LYS A 7 -27.13 19.22 -6.39
C LYS A 7 -28.14 18.10 -6.14
N ASN A 8 -27.64 17.01 -5.57
CA ASN A 8 -28.31 15.76 -5.17
C ASN A 8 -28.36 14.69 -6.28
N GLY A 9 -27.56 13.63 -6.07
CA GLY A 9 -27.44 12.49 -6.97
C GLY A 9 -28.80 11.84 -7.24
N LEU A 10 -29.08 11.63 -8.53
CA LEU A 10 -30.31 10.99 -9.01
C LEU A 10 -30.30 9.50 -8.65
N SER A 11 -31.42 9.01 -8.10
CA SER A 11 -31.58 7.61 -7.71
C SER A 11 -31.61 6.68 -8.92
N LEU A 12 -31.38 5.37 -8.73
CA LEU A 12 -31.47 4.35 -9.80
C LEU A 12 -32.81 4.39 -10.55
N LYS A 13 -33.90 4.77 -9.87
CA LYS A 13 -35.20 4.97 -10.50
C LYS A 13 -35.20 6.18 -11.44
N ASP A 14 -34.57 7.28 -11.07
CA ASP A 14 -34.53 8.50 -11.88
C ASP A 14 -33.60 8.36 -13.10
N LYS A 15 -32.52 7.57 -12.99
CA LYS A 15 -31.68 7.18 -14.14
C LYS A 15 -32.42 6.25 -15.11
N SER A 16 -33.24 5.32 -14.60
CA SER A 16 -34.10 4.48 -15.44
C SER A 16 -35.19 5.29 -16.16
N TRP A 17 -35.71 6.34 -15.52
CA TRP A 17 -36.69 7.24 -16.12
C TRP A 17 -36.06 8.15 -17.18
N LEU A 18 -34.83 8.63 -16.98
CA LEU A 18 -34.09 9.39 -18.01
C LEU A 18 -33.69 8.51 -19.20
N ARG A 19 -33.23 7.26 -18.99
CA ARG A 19 -32.96 6.32 -20.10
C ARG A 19 -34.24 6.00 -20.88
N ARG A 20 -35.34 5.65 -20.19
CA ARG A 20 -36.64 5.47 -20.85
C ARG A 20 -37.09 6.73 -21.57
N SER A 21 -36.92 7.91 -20.98
CA SER A 21 -37.36 9.17 -21.59
C SER A 21 -36.56 9.51 -22.85
N VAL A 22 -35.24 9.25 -22.87
CA VAL A 22 -34.39 9.45 -24.06
C VAL A 22 -34.64 8.38 -25.12
N GLU A 23 -34.79 7.11 -24.74
CA GLU A 23 -35.15 6.02 -25.67
C GLU A 23 -36.55 6.22 -26.26
N THR A 24 -37.52 6.68 -25.45
CA THR A 24 -38.88 6.98 -25.92
C THR A 24 -38.87 8.20 -26.84
N LYS A 25 -37.97 9.18 -26.64
CA LYS A 25 -37.85 10.36 -27.50
C LYS A 25 -37.09 10.07 -28.80
N LEU A 26 -36.07 9.20 -28.75
CA LEU A 26 -35.37 8.71 -29.94
C LEU A 26 -36.28 7.82 -30.78
N GLN A 27 -37.09 6.97 -30.13
CA GLN A 27 -38.15 6.18 -30.78
C GLN A 27 -39.27 7.08 -31.33
N LEU A 28 -39.66 8.15 -30.65
CA LEU A 28 -40.63 9.11 -31.19
C LEU A 28 -40.09 9.89 -32.40
N GLU A 29 -38.84 10.35 -32.38
CA GLU A 29 -38.23 11.06 -33.53
C GLU A 29 -37.96 10.13 -34.73
N THR A 30 -37.71 8.83 -34.49
CA THR A 30 -37.64 7.83 -35.58
C THR A 30 -39.01 7.37 -36.06
N LEU A 31 -40.03 7.30 -35.19
CA LEU A 31 -41.42 7.03 -35.57
C LEU A 31 -42.04 8.21 -36.32
N GLU A 32 -41.79 9.46 -35.92
CA GLU A 32 -42.28 10.65 -36.64
C GLU A 32 -41.60 10.81 -38.02
N ASN A 33 -40.31 10.48 -38.14
CA ASN A 33 -39.65 10.44 -39.46
C ASN A 33 -40.08 9.24 -40.31
N ARG A 34 -40.35 8.06 -39.71
CA ARG A 34 -40.91 6.91 -40.45
C ARG A 34 -42.38 7.09 -40.79
N GLU A 35 -43.17 7.81 -40.00
CA GLU A 35 -44.55 8.19 -40.33
C GLU A 35 -44.56 9.33 -41.36
N LEU A 36 -43.61 10.27 -41.37
CA LEU A 36 -43.47 11.23 -42.47
C LEU A 36 -43.00 10.56 -43.76
N LEU A 37 -42.05 9.62 -43.69
CA LEU A 37 -41.58 8.87 -44.86
C LEU A 37 -42.63 7.87 -45.35
N ALA A 38 -43.38 7.24 -44.45
CA ALA A 38 -44.51 6.38 -44.78
C ALA A 38 -45.72 7.21 -45.23
N ALA A 39 -45.90 8.46 -44.79
CA ALA A 39 -46.92 9.37 -45.30
C ALA A 39 -46.52 9.97 -46.66
N ASP A 40 -45.24 10.24 -46.93
CA ASP A 40 -44.74 10.60 -48.27
C ASP A 40 -44.76 9.39 -49.22
N MET A 41 -44.48 8.18 -48.72
CA MET A 41 -44.62 6.94 -49.50
C MET A 41 -46.09 6.55 -49.69
N LEU A 42 -46.98 6.71 -48.68
CA LEU A 42 -48.43 6.49 -48.87
C LEU A 42 -49.04 7.59 -49.74
N ALA A 43 -48.59 8.84 -49.65
CA ALA A 43 -49.02 9.91 -50.54
C ALA A 43 -48.53 9.67 -51.98
N GLY A 44 -47.33 9.08 -52.15
CA GLY A 44 -46.82 8.66 -53.45
C GLY A 44 -47.43 7.35 -53.99
N LEU A 45 -47.89 6.44 -53.12
CA LEU A 45 -48.50 5.16 -53.52
C LEU A 45 -50.03 5.24 -53.69
N ALA A 46 -50.70 6.17 -53.02
CA ALA A 46 -52.14 6.39 -53.18
C ALA A 46 -52.52 7.20 -54.43
N ASP A 47 -51.57 7.93 -55.03
CA ASP A 47 -51.79 8.73 -56.25
C ASP A 47 -51.60 7.95 -57.55
N LEU A 48 -51.26 6.65 -57.49
CA LEU A 48 -50.91 5.82 -58.65
C LEU A 48 -51.89 4.67 -58.95
N ALA A 49 -52.98 4.53 -58.19
CA ALA A 49 -53.91 3.40 -58.32
C ALA A 49 -55.30 3.75 -58.87
N GLU A 50 -55.71 5.03 -58.83
CA GLU A 50 -56.95 5.50 -59.45
C GLU A 50 -56.58 6.42 -60.61
N GLY A 51 -57.03 6.12 -61.83
CA GLY A 51 -56.77 6.99 -62.99
C GLY A 51 -57.25 8.42 -62.71
N GLU A 52 -56.55 9.43 -63.24
CA GLU A 52 -56.94 10.82 -63.01
C GLU A 52 -58.38 11.04 -63.53
N ALA A 53 -59.15 11.89 -62.84
CA ALA A 53 -60.53 12.17 -63.20
C ALA A 53 -60.63 12.79 -64.61
N GLY A 54 -60.89 11.95 -65.62
CA GLY A 54 -60.93 12.35 -67.03
C GLY A 54 -60.31 11.34 -68.00
N ASP A 55 -59.51 10.39 -67.51
CA ASP A 55 -58.86 9.36 -68.33
C ASP A 55 -59.86 8.32 -68.87
N LYS A 56 -59.58 7.80 -70.06
CA LYS A 56 -60.40 6.76 -70.72
C LYS A 56 -59.87 5.36 -70.54
N VAL A 57 -58.55 5.20 -70.44
CA VAL A 57 -57.89 3.90 -70.34
C VAL A 57 -56.81 3.96 -69.27
N GLN A 58 -56.73 2.94 -68.43
CA GLN A 58 -55.62 2.73 -67.50
C GLN A 58 -54.77 1.55 -67.99
N MET A 59 -53.45 1.70 -67.91
CA MET A 59 -52.49 0.61 -68.06
C MET A 59 -51.71 0.45 -66.77
N ARG A 60 -51.72 -0.76 -66.20
CA ARG A 60 -51.04 -1.05 -64.93
C ARG A 60 -49.96 -2.10 -65.13
N LEU A 61 -48.78 -1.82 -64.59
CA LEU A 61 -47.67 -2.78 -64.52
C LEU A 61 -47.65 -3.43 -63.14
N VAL A 62 -47.34 -4.73 -63.08
CA VAL A 62 -47.10 -5.44 -61.82
C VAL A 62 -46.04 -6.51 -62.02
N ALA A 63 -45.03 -6.56 -61.15
CA ALA A 63 -44.15 -7.72 -61.07
C ALA A 63 -44.82 -8.82 -60.27
N THR A 64 -44.73 -10.06 -60.75
CA THR A 64 -45.21 -11.25 -60.03
C THR A 64 -44.13 -12.30 -59.92
N ASP A 65 -44.22 -13.16 -58.91
CA ASP A 65 -43.48 -14.42 -58.90
C ASP A 65 -43.88 -15.31 -60.11
N ASN A 66 -43.18 -16.44 -60.28
CA ASN A 66 -43.48 -17.40 -61.36
C ASN A 66 -44.85 -18.09 -61.21
N SER A 67 -45.52 -17.96 -60.06
CA SER A 67 -46.87 -18.47 -59.78
C SER A 67 -47.97 -17.44 -60.09
N GLY A 68 -47.61 -16.17 -60.28
CA GLY A 68 -48.50 -15.06 -60.58
C GLY A 68 -48.92 -14.20 -59.40
N ASN A 69 -48.30 -14.36 -58.23
CA ASN A 69 -48.54 -13.49 -57.06
C ASN A 69 -47.74 -12.20 -57.17
N PRO A 70 -48.31 -11.01 -56.89
CA PRO A 70 -47.57 -9.75 -56.90
C PRO A 70 -46.39 -9.73 -55.93
N ILE A 71 -45.26 -9.14 -56.34
CA ILE A 71 -44.04 -9.03 -55.53
C ILE A 71 -43.48 -7.62 -55.53
N THR A 72 -43.06 -7.12 -54.37
CA THR A 72 -42.42 -5.80 -54.21
C THR A 72 -40.91 -5.90 -53.96
N LYS A 73 -40.41 -7.10 -53.62
CA LYS A 73 -39.00 -7.42 -53.34
C LYS A 73 -38.63 -8.75 -54.03
N ILE A 74 -37.38 -8.89 -54.45
CA ILE A 74 -36.82 -10.11 -55.05
C ILE A 74 -35.31 -10.21 -54.78
N ASN A 75 -34.76 -11.41 -54.73
CA ASN A 75 -33.32 -11.58 -54.54
C ASN A 75 -32.54 -11.44 -55.85
N LEU A 76 -31.27 -11.04 -55.74
CA LEU A 76 -30.33 -11.06 -56.85
C LEU A 76 -30.30 -12.44 -57.52
N ASN A 77 -30.38 -12.48 -58.85
CA ASN A 77 -30.45 -13.68 -59.71
C ASN A 77 -31.80 -14.41 -59.76
N ASP A 78 -32.82 -14.01 -59.00
CA ASP A 78 -34.13 -14.63 -59.13
C ASP A 78 -34.87 -14.19 -60.41
N THR A 79 -35.80 -15.03 -60.83
CA THR A 79 -36.65 -14.79 -62.00
C THR A 79 -38.06 -14.37 -61.59
N PHE A 80 -38.66 -13.45 -62.32
CA PHE A 80 -40.02 -12.95 -62.10
C PHE A 80 -40.74 -12.70 -63.43
N GLN A 81 -42.02 -12.34 -63.38
CA GLN A 81 -42.81 -11.94 -64.55
C GLN A 81 -43.21 -10.48 -64.40
N LEU A 82 -42.95 -9.65 -65.41
CA LEU A 82 -43.58 -8.33 -65.52
C LEU A 82 -44.90 -8.47 -66.28
N ARG A 83 -46.01 -8.05 -65.70
CA ARG A 83 -47.35 -8.16 -66.28
C ARG A 83 -47.92 -6.78 -66.58
N ALA A 84 -48.58 -6.64 -67.73
CA ALA A 84 -49.31 -5.44 -68.13
C ALA A 84 -50.82 -5.72 -68.18
N LEU A 85 -51.60 -4.94 -67.43
CA LEU A 85 -53.05 -5.01 -67.37
C LEU A 85 -53.66 -3.73 -67.92
N THR A 86 -54.87 -3.81 -68.46
CA THR A 86 -55.59 -2.64 -68.97
C THR A 86 -57.05 -2.61 -68.54
N THR A 87 -57.58 -1.40 -68.35
CA THR A 87 -58.94 -1.12 -67.89
C THR A 87 -59.53 0.02 -68.71
N ASP A 88 -60.79 -0.13 -69.15
CA ASP A 88 -61.57 0.98 -69.71
C ASP A 88 -62.23 1.73 -68.56
N LEU A 89 -61.85 3.00 -68.37
CA LEU A 89 -62.31 3.85 -67.26
C LEU A 89 -63.62 4.59 -67.57
N ARG A 90 -64.12 4.50 -68.80
CA ARG A 90 -65.36 5.17 -69.19
C ARG A 90 -66.56 4.55 -68.46
N THR A 91 -67.47 5.39 -67.98
CA THR A 91 -68.67 4.94 -67.26
C THR A 91 -69.64 4.12 -68.13
N ASP A 92 -69.58 4.30 -69.45
CA ASP A 92 -70.30 3.55 -70.49
C ASP A 92 -69.34 2.70 -71.34
N GLY A 93 -68.14 2.40 -70.82
CA GLY A 93 -67.08 1.71 -71.55
C GLY A 93 -67.42 0.26 -71.89
N ASP A 94 -67.24 -0.09 -73.16
CA ASP A 94 -67.38 -1.46 -73.66
C ASP A 94 -66.05 -2.25 -73.64
N GLY A 95 -64.97 -1.65 -73.12
CA GLY A 95 -63.66 -2.26 -72.93
C GLY A 95 -62.57 -1.71 -73.85
N VAL A 96 -61.32 -2.08 -73.55
CA VAL A 96 -60.16 -1.75 -74.38
C VAL A 96 -60.03 -2.76 -75.51
N PHE A 97 -60.05 -2.30 -76.76
CA PHE A 97 -59.96 -3.14 -77.95
C PHE A 97 -58.51 -3.44 -78.33
N ALA A 98 -57.61 -2.47 -78.20
CA ALA A 98 -56.20 -2.60 -78.53
C ALA A 98 -55.36 -1.79 -77.55
N THR A 99 -54.24 -2.36 -77.11
CA THR A 99 -53.32 -1.69 -76.19
C THR A 99 -51.89 -2.05 -76.55
N PHE A 100 -51.08 -1.01 -76.74
CA PHE A 100 -49.66 -1.06 -77.05
C PHE A 100 -48.96 0.04 -76.26
N LEU A 101 -47.77 -0.25 -75.76
CA LEU A 101 -46.98 0.64 -74.94
C LEU A 101 -45.49 0.31 -75.04
N ASP A 102 -44.67 1.28 -74.66
CA ASP A 102 -43.25 1.07 -74.39
C ASP A 102 -43.03 0.92 -72.90
N ILE A 103 -42.14 0.01 -72.49
CA ILE A 103 -41.76 -0.15 -71.08
C ILE A 103 -40.26 0.06 -70.92
N ASN A 104 -39.91 1.12 -70.20
CA ASN A 104 -38.54 1.42 -69.81
C ASN A 104 -38.22 0.83 -68.44
N TYR A 105 -37.03 0.22 -68.33
CA TYR A 105 -36.49 -0.27 -67.07
C TYR A 105 -34.95 -0.22 -67.07
N PRO A 106 -34.29 -0.07 -65.91
CA PRO A 106 -32.84 -0.04 -65.83
C PRO A 106 -32.21 -1.41 -66.11
N SER A 107 -31.61 -1.58 -67.29
CA SER A 107 -31.05 -2.87 -67.77
C SER A 107 -29.90 -3.44 -66.94
N GLN A 108 -29.32 -2.65 -66.04
CA GLN A 108 -28.29 -3.10 -65.10
C GLN A 108 -28.88 -3.94 -63.95
N PHE A 109 -30.13 -3.68 -63.57
CA PHE A 109 -30.80 -4.35 -62.44
C PHE A 109 -31.70 -5.51 -62.88
N ALA A 110 -32.14 -5.54 -64.14
CA ALA A 110 -32.92 -6.66 -64.68
C ALA A 110 -32.62 -6.95 -66.15
N SER A 111 -32.89 -8.20 -66.57
CA SER A 111 -32.82 -8.63 -67.97
C SER A 111 -34.06 -9.46 -68.35
N VAL A 112 -34.49 -9.37 -69.62
CA VAL A 112 -35.56 -10.23 -70.16
C VAL A 112 -34.99 -11.62 -70.44
N THR A 113 -35.69 -12.66 -70.00
CA THR A 113 -35.22 -14.06 -70.09
C THR A 113 -36.00 -14.90 -71.10
N GLY A 114 -37.04 -14.34 -71.74
CA GLY A 114 -37.87 -15.03 -72.72
C GLY A 114 -38.84 -14.11 -73.45
N ALA A 115 -39.61 -14.67 -74.39
CA ALA A 115 -40.59 -13.92 -75.19
C ALA A 115 -41.83 -13.53 -74.37
N ALA A 116 -42.48 -12.44 -74.77
CA ALA A 116 -43.76 -12.01 -74.21
C ALA A 116 -44.87 -13.05 -74.44
N THR A 117 -45.65 -13.32 -73.41
CA THR A 117 -46.84 -14.19 -73.47
C THR A 117 -48.10 -13.35 -73.42
N HIS A 118 -48.97 -13.44 -74.43
CA HIS A 118 -50.24 -12.71 -74.48
C HIS A 118 -51.42 -13.59 -74.05
N TYR A 119 -52.39 -12.99 -73.36
CA TYR A 119 -53.50 -13.70 -72.72
C TYR A 119 -54.84 -13.42 -73.40
N THR A 120 -55.78 -14.37 -73.33
CA THR A 120 -57.17 -14.15 -73.75
C THR A 120 -57.80 -13.04 -72.91
N PRO A 121 -58.50 -12.04 -73.50
CA PRO A 121 -58.97 -11.98 -74.90
C PRO A 121 -58.00 -11.34 -75.91
N TYR A 122 -56.85 -10.80 -75.49
CA TYR A 122 -55.89 -10.06 -76.31
C TYR A 122 -54.93 -10.97 -77.10
N THR A 123 -55.48 -11.75 -78.03
CA THR A 123 -54.71 -12.75 -78.81
C THR A 123 -54.51 -12.39 -80.28
N ASN A 124 -55.12 -11.30 -80.75
CA ASN A 124 -54.98 -10.82 -82.12
C ASN A 124 -53.86 -9.77 -82.23
N PHE A 125 -53.21 -9.69 -83.40
CA PHE A 125 -52.17 -8.69 -83.70
C PHE A 125 -51.18 -8.43 -82.54
N LYS A 126 -50.38 -9.45 -82.23
CA LYS A 126 -49.36 -9.39 -81.16
C LYS A 126 -48.13 -8.67 -81.69
N SER A 127 -47.69 -7.66 -80.97
CA SER A 127 -46.52 -6.86 -81.29
C SER A 127 -45.64 -6.69 -80.06
N GLY A 128 -44.41 -6.23 -80.29
CA GLY A 128 -43.45 -5.94 -79.25
C GLY A 128 -42.10 -6.58 -79.46
N THR A 129 -41.03 -5.81 -79.24
CA THR A 129 -39.66 -6.34 -79.15
C THR A 129 -39.16 -6.26 -77.71
N THR A 130 -38.54 -7.35 -77.24
CA THR A 130 -37.93 -7.43 -75.90
C THR A 130 -36.41 -7.61 -75.97
N THR A 131 -35.84 -7.42 -77.17
CA THR A 131 -34.42 -7.68 -77.46
C THR A 131 -33.51 -6.51 -77.12
N THR A 132 -34.06 -5.31 -77.00
CA THR A 132 -33.31 -4.11 -76.61
C THR A 132 -33.18 -4.09 -75.09
N ALA A 133 -31.96 -4.01 -74.59
CA ALA A 133 -31.73 -3.99 -73.14
C ALA A 133 -32.34 -2.70 -72.53
N GLY A 134 -33.23 -2.86 -71.54
CA GLY A 134 -33.83 -1.76 -70.80
C GLY A 134 -35.08 -1.14 -71.45
N LEU A 135 -35.50 -1.66 -72.60
CA LEU A 135 -36.68 -1.19 -73.33
C LEU A 135 -37.45 -2.39 -73.88
N MET A 136 -38.73 -2.49 -73.52
CA MET A 136 -39.70 -3.29 -74.26
C MET A 136 -40.46 -2.35 -75.17
N ASP A 137 -40.22 -2.48 -76.47
CA ASP A 137 -40.65 -1.51 -77.48
C ASP A 137 -41.91 -2.04 -78.18
N GLU A 138 -42.97 -1.25 -78.20
CA GLU A 138 -44.21 -1.51 -78.93
C GLU A 138 -44.96 -2.78 -78.52
N ILE A 139 -44.89 -3.13 -77.24
CA ILE A 139 -45.42 -4.38 -76.72
C ILE A 139 -46.92 -4.29 -76.46
N GLY A 140 -47.69 -5.20 -77.04
CA GLY A 140 -49.14 -5.14 -76.96
C GLY A 140 -49.89 -6.12 -77.84
N SER A 141 -51.21 -6.10 -77.74
CA SER A 141 -52.08 -6.91 -78.58
C SER A 141 -53.52 -6.39 -78.64
N MET A 142 -54.26 -6.92 -79.61
CA MET A 142 -55.66 -6.60 -79.85
C MET A 142 -56.59 -7.71 -79.35
N ALA A 143 -57.75 -7.30 -78.85
CA ALA A 143 -58.85 -8.17 -78.49
C ALA A 143 -59.67 -8.63 -79.72
N GLY A 144 -60.71 -9.43 -79.49
CA GLY A 144 -61.66 -9.87 -80.53
C GLY A 144 -62.68 -8.80 -80.89
N LEU A 145 -63.72 -9.13 -81.65
CA LEU A 145 -64.80 -8.17 -81.97
C LEU A 145 -65.90 -8.11 -80.89
N SER A 146 -65.82 -8.94 -79.84
CA SER A 146 -66.75 -8.92 -78.71
C SER A 146 -66.29 -7.92 -77.66
N THR A 147 -67.21 -7.09 -77.17
CA THR A 147 -66.96 -6.14 -76.09
C THR A 147 -66.50 -6.85 -74.81
N LEU A 148 -65.62 -6.21 -74.05
CA LEU A 148 -64.97 -6.78 -72.85
C LEU A 148 -65.52 -6.19 -71.54
N GLY A 149 -66.24 -5.07 -71.62
CA GLY A 149 -66.66 -4.28 -70.47
C GLY A 149 -65.50 -3.58 -69.77
N THR A 150 -65.78 -2.98 -68.61
CA THR A 150 -64.84 -2.11 -67.87
C THR A 150 -63.95 -2.86 -66.87
N SER A 151 -63.93 -4.19 -66.88
CA SER A 151 -63.08 -4.97 -65.98
C SER A 151 -61.59 -4.84 -66.35
N GLU A 152 -60.71 -4.81 -65.37
CA GLU A 152 -59.26 -4.90 -65.59
C GLU A 152 -58.90 -6.28 -66.16
N LEU A 153 -58.14 -6.31 -67.25
CA LEU A 153 -57.75 -7.53 -67.94
C LEU A 153 -56.25 -7.58 -68.23
N LEU A 154 -55.65 -8.75 -68.02
CA LEU A 154 -54.24 -9.02 -68.35
C LEU A 154 -54.04 -9.10 -69.86
N VAL A 155 -53.10 -8.32 -70.38
CA VAL A 155 -52.77 -8.26 -71.80
C VAL A 155 -51.63 -9.21 -72.11
N PHE A 156 -50.49 -9.03 -71.44
CA PHE A 156 -49.29 -9.84 -71.62
C PHE A 156 -48.46 -9.95 -70.34
N SER A 157 -47.53 -10.91 -70.34
CA SER A 157 -46.44 -11.01 -69.36
C SER A 157 -45.09 -11.21 -70.05
N VAL A 158 -44.02 -10.70 -69.44
CA VAL A 158 -42.63 -10.87 -69.89
C VAL A 158 -41.80 -11.50 -68.78
N PRO A 159 -41.15 -12.65 -69.01
CA PRO A 159 -40.26 -13.27 -68.04
C PRO A 159 -38.95 -12.47 -67.93
N MET A 160 -38.52 -12.21 -66.70
CA MET A 160 -37.35 -11.38 -66.37
C MET A 160 -36.48 -12.04 -65.28
N ARG A 161 -35.25 -11.56 -65.13
CA ARG A 161 -34.29 -11.94 -64.08
C ARG A 161 -33.63 -10.70 -63.48
N ALA A 162 -33.53 -10.65 -62.16
CA ALA A 162 -32.78 -9.63 -61.43
C ALA A 162 -31.26 -9.87 -61.58
N THR A 163 -30.50 -8.85 -61.96
CA THR A 163 -29.07 -8.97 -62.32
C THR A 163 -28.11 -8.12 -61.50
N ALA A 164 -28.62 -7.15 -60.73
CA ALA A 164 -27.84 -6.37 -59.76
C ALA A 164 -28.75 -5.84 -58.64
N GLU A 165 -28.18 -5.57 -57.47
CA GLU A 165 -28.87 -5.01 -56.29
C GLU A 165 -29.36 -3.58 -56.54
N GLY A 166 -30.49 -3.21 -55.95
CA GLY A 166 -31.11 -1.89 -56.10
C GLY A 166 -32.57 -1.98 -56.57
N THR A 167 -33.21 -0.83 -56.82
CA THR A 167 -34.62 -0.80 -57.23
C THR A 167 -34.76 -0.79 -58.76
N ILE A 168 -35.52 -1.73 -59.30
CA ILE A 168 -35.97 -1.72 -60.69
C ILE A 168 -37.23 -0.85 -60.77
N PHE A 169 -37.15 0.25 -61.51
CA PHE A 169 -38.31 1.07 -61.83
C PHE A 169 -38.78 0.77 -63.26
N PHE A 170 -39.96 0.16 -63.37
CA PHE A 170 -40.68 -0.02 -64.63
C PHE A 170 -41.56 1.19 -64.88
N THR A 171 -41.44 1.80 -66.05
CA THR A 171 -42.28 2.93 -66.47
C THR A 171 -42.87 2.62 -67.84
N SER A 172 -44.19 2.77 -67.98
CA SER A 172 -44.85 2.64 -69.29
C SER A 172 -44.95 4.01 -69.97
N ASN A 173 -44.86 4.03 -71.30
CA ASN A 173 -45.01 5.22 -72.15
C ASN A 173 -45.90 4.88 -73.36
N PRO A 174 -46.47 5.89 -74.04
CA PRO A 174 -47.20 5.69 -75.29
C PRO A 174 -46.32 5.04 -76.36
N ALA A 175 -46.89 4.08 -77.08
CA ALA A 175 -46.35 3.58 -78.34
C ALA A 175 -46.16 4.71 -79.37
N ASP A 176 -45.13 4.60 -80.21
CA ASP A 176 -44.73 5.60 -81.21
C ASP A 176 -44.92 5.16 -82.69
N ILE A 177 -45.26 3.89 -82.96
CA ILE A 177 -45.63 3.38 -84.28
C ILE A 177 -47.13 3.57 -84.55
N LEU A 178 -47.49 4.81 -84.89
CA LEU A 178 -48.88 5.17 -85.22
C LEU A 178 -49.16 5.09 -86.73
N PRO A 179 -50.37 4.68 -87.17
CA PRO A 179 -51.53 4.29 -86.36
C PRO A 179 -51.58 2.79 -86.01
N ALA A 180 -50.51 2.03 -86.29
CA ALA A 180 -50.54 0.57 -86.18
C ALA A 180 -50.68 0.08 -84.72
N HIS A 181 -50.14 0.85 -83.77
CA HIS A 181 -50.15 0.56 -82.35
C HIS A 181 -50.95 1.58 -81.54
N ASP A 182 -51.99 2.16 -82.15
CA ASP A 182 -52.94 3.00 -81.43
C ASP A 182 -53.63 2.22 -80.29
N VAL A 183 -53.85 2.90 -79.16
CA VAL A 183 -54.74 2.42 -78.11
C VAL A 183 -56.19 2.67 -78.55
N LEU A 184 -56.97 1.59 -78.61
CA LEU A 184 -58.34 1.62 -79.11
C LEU A 184 -59.29 1.08 -78.05
N VAL A 185 -60.50 1.63 -78.00
CA VAL A 185 -61.58 1.17 -77.12
C VAL A 185 -62.79 0.80 -77.96
N TYR A 186 -63.64 -0.11 -77.47
CA TYR A 186 -64.88 -0.43 -78.15
C TYR A 186 -65.85 0.78 -78.13
N GLY A 187 -66.64 0.91 -79.19
CA GLY A 187 -67.64 1.98 -79.32
C GLY A 187 -67.12 3.31 -79.86
N GLU A 188 -65.80 3.47 -80.05
CA GLU A 188 -65.18 4.66 -80.65
C GLU A 188 -64.37 4.31 -81.90
N ASN A 189 -64.41 5.18 -82.92
CA ASN A 189 -63.69 4.98 -84.19
C ASN A 189 -62.33 5.68 -84.25
N ASN A 190 -62.01 6.53 -83.28
CA ASN A 190 -60.75 7.25 -83.20
C ASN A 190 -59.86 6.61 -82.14
N ALA A 191 -58.54 6.71 -82.32
CA ALA A 191 -57.59 6.36 -81.28
C ALA A 191 -57.82 7.16 -79.99
N VAL A 192 -57.60 6.52 -78.85
CA VAL A 192 -57.57 7.20 -77.57
C VAL A 192 -56.29 8.03 -77.53
N SER A 193 -56.43 9.33 -77.28
CA SER A 193 -55.27 10.22 -77.15
C SER A 193 -54.45 9.83 -75.92
N SER A 194 -53.12 9.84 -76.04
CA SER A 194 -52.19 9.56 -74.93
C SER A 194 -52.40 10.47 -73.72
N ASP A 195 -52.94 11.68 -73.92
CA ASP A 195 -53.19 12.66 -72.85
C ASP A 195 -54.36 12.26 -71.92
N ILE A 196 -55.12 11.22 -72.29
CA ILE A 196 -56.25 10.68 -71.51
C ILE A 196 -56.09 9.17 -71.28
N ILE A 197 -54.83 8.69 -71.27
CA ILE A 197 -54.46 7.32 -70.91
C ILE A 197 -53.51 7.39 -69.73
N THR A 198 -53.86 6.69 -68.66
CA THR A 198 -52.96 6.53 -67.52
C THR A 198 -51.92 5.44 -67.84
N TYR A 199 -50.64 5.82 -67.88
CA TYR A 199 -49.51 4.88 -68.02
C TYR A 199 -48.90 4.60 -66.65
N GLY A 200 -49.11 3.39 -66.13
CA GLY A 200 -48.64 2.98 -64.81
C GLY A 200 -47.14 2.72 -64.74
N SER A 201 -46.60 2.85 -63.53
CA SER A 201 -45.25 2.44 -63.16
C SER A 201 -45.26 1.35 -62.09
N TYR A 202 -44.17 0.60 -61.96
CA TYR A 202 -44.00 -0.37 -60.88
C TYR A 202 -42.56 -0.37 -60.38
N SER A 203 -42.36 -0.40 -59.06
CA SER A 203 -41.04 -0.53 -58.44
C SER A 203 -40.87 -1.93 -57.83
N LEU A 204 -39.73 -2.56 -58.10
CA LEU A 204 -39.34 -3.85 -57.52
C LEU A 204 -37.95 -3.71 -56.89
N GLU A 205 -37.83 -3.97 -55.60
CA GLU A 205 -36.55 -3.94 -54.88
C GLU A 205 -35.76 -5.24 -55.10
N VAL A 206 -34.47 -5.14 -55.44
CA VAL A 206 -33.54 -6.27 -55.55
C VAL A 206 -32.55 -6.24 -54.41
N THR A 207 -32.55 -7.26 -53.56
CA THR A 207 -31.63 -7.41 -52.42
C THR A 207 -30.50 -8.40 -52.68
N ALA A 208 -29.36 -8.16 -52.02
CA ALA A 208 -28.25 -9.11 -51.93
C ALA A 208 -28.70 -10.36 -51.17
N GLN A 209 -28.15 -11.53 -51.51
CA GLN A 209 -28.23 -12.69 -50.61
C GLN A 209 -27.21 -12.49 -49.46
N GLY A 210 -27.67 -12.66 -48.21
CA GLY A 210 -27.00 -12.29 -46.95
C GLY A 210 -25.45 -12.20 -46.92
N THR A 211 -24.93 -11.04 -46.50
CA THR A 211 -23.52 -10.82 -46.10
C THR A 211 -23.34 -10.87 -44.58
N LEU A 212 -22.11 -10.93 -44.07
CA LEU A 212 -21.85 -10.80 -42.63
C LEU A 212 -21.62 -9.32 -42.22
N PRO A 213 -22.15 -8.85 -41.08
CA PRO A 213 -23.09 -9.55 -40.21
C PRO A 213 -24.45 -9.73 -40.89
N PHE A 214 -25.02 -10.93 -40.75
CA PHE A 214 -26.35 -11.28 -41.22
C PHE A 214 -27.34 -11.15 -40.07
N GLU A 215 -28.48 -10.52 -40.30
CA GLU A 215 -29.56 -10.36 -39.33
C GLU A 215 -30.91 -10.55 -40.02
N GLU A 216 -31.77 -11.38 -39.43
CA GLU A 216 -33.14 -11.64 -39.87
C GLU A 216 -34.06 -11.72 -38.65
N ASP A 217 -35.05 -10.83 -38.59
CA ASP A 217 -36.02 -10.70 -37.50
C ASP A 217 -37.43 -11.17 -37.90
N PHE A 218 -37.61 -11.58 -39.16
CA PHE A 218 -38.85 -12.08 -39.77
C PHE A 218 -40.07 -11.15 -39.60
N ASN A 219 -39.86 -9.88 -39.24
CA ASN A 219 -40.94 -8.91 -38.97
C ASN A 219 -41.61 -8.42 -40.25
N ASP A 220 -40.94 -8.54 -41.40
CA ASP A 220 -41.47 -8.19 -42.72
C ASP A 220 -42.37 -9.29 -43.32
N GLY A 221 -42.49 -10.44 -42.63
CA GLY A 221 -43.34 -11.55 -43.04
C GLY A 221 -42.73 -12.46 -44.09
N VAL A 222 -41.47 -12.25 -44.49
CA VAL A 222 -40.73 -13.11 -45.40
C VAL A 222 -39.48 -13.68 -44.73
N ALA A 223 -38.88 -14.68 -45.37
CA ALA A 223 -37.61 -15.30 -44.96
C ALA A 223 -36.79 -15.47 -46.24
N ASP A 224 -36.46 -14.36 -46.87
CA ASP A 224 -35.94 -14.28 -48.24
C ASP A 224 -34.49 -14.76 -48.36
N ASP A 225 -33.72 -14.69 -47.28
CA ASP A 225 -32.34 -15.20 -47.19
C ASP A 225 -32.25 -16.65 -46.68
N PHE A 226 -33.37 -17.39 -46.65
CA PHE A 226 -33.42 -18.77 -46.18
C PHE A 226 -33.83 -19.76 -47.27
N SER A 227 -33.01 -20.78 -47.47
CA SER A 227 -33.31 -21.95 -48.30
C SER A 227 -33.86 -23.10 -47.45
N VAL A 228 -35.09 -23.55 -47.72
CA VAL A 228 -35.67 -24.73 -47.04
C VAL A 228 -35.03 -26.00 -47.60
N ALA A 229 -34.31 -26.74 -46.74
CA ALA A 229 -33.65 -28.00 -47.11
C ALA A 229 -34.54 -29.23 -46.85
N SER A 230 -35.39 -29.19 -45.82
CA SER A 230 -36.38 -30.23 -45.55
C SER A 230 -37.53 -29.73 -44.67
N GLY A 231 -38.71 -30.35 -44.77
CA GLY A 231 -39.90 -29.92 -44.05
C GLY A 231 -40.55 -28.68 -44.68
N THR A 232 -41.44 -28.06 -43.92
CA THR A 232 -42.12 -26.81 -44.26
C THR A 232 -41.71 -25.73 -43.28
N PHE A 233 -41.43 -24.53 -43.80
CA PHE A 233 -41.15 -23.35 -43.01
C PHE A 233 -42.08 -22.22 -43.43
N GLU A 234 -42.67 -21.54 -42.46
CA GLU A 234 -43.60 -20.43 -42.68
C GLU A 234 -43.36 -19.34 -41.65
N VAL A 235 -43.31 -18.09 -42.09
CA VAL A 235 -43.30 -16.93 -41.19
C VAL A 235 -44.72 -16.69 -40.70
N VAL A 236 -44.95 -16.87 -39.39
CA VAL A 236 -46.26 -16.65 -38.76
C VAL A 236 -46.05 -15.90 -37.45
N ASN A 237 -46.75 -14.77 -37.29
CA ASN A 237 -46.63 -13.87 -36.13
C ASN A 237 -45.17 -13.46 -35.87
N ASN A 238 -44.46 -13.05 -36.91
CA ASN A 238 -43.05 -12.62 -36.87
C ASN A 238 -42.08 -13.70 -36.38
N GLY A 239 -42.48 -14.98 -36.44
CA GLY A 239 -41.60 -16.10 -36.12
C GLY A 239 -41.51 -17.06 -37.28
N TYR A 240 -40.31 -17.56 -37.54
CA TYR A 240 -40.04 -18.54 -38.58
C TYR A 240 -40.31 -19.95 -38.06
N ASN A 241 -41.46 -20.52 -38.45
CA ASN A 241 -41.98 -21.77 -37.88
C ASN A 241 -41.60 -22.99 -38.72
N ALA A 242 -40.82 -23.88 -38.13
CA ALA A 242 -40.42 -25.16 -38.70
C ALA A 242 -41.45 -26.27 -38.40
N THR A 243 -41.95 -26.92 -39.44
CA THR A 243 -42.84 -28.08 -39.37
C THR A 243 -42.27 -29.25 -40.19
N PRO A 244 -41.94 -30.41 -39.59
CA PRO A 244 -41.47 -31.58 -40.33
C PRO A 244 -42.58 -32.23 -41.16
N ASP A 245 -42.22 -32.80 -42.32
CA ASP A 245 -43.16 -33.54 -43.20
C ASP A 245 -43.85 -34.74 -42.52
N SER A 246 -43.27 -35.24 -41.42
CA SER A 246 -43.81 -36.31 -40.59
C SER A 246 -43.27 -36.23 -39.17
N THR A 247 -43.92 -36.91 -38.22
CA THR A 247 -43.44 -37.03 -36.82
C THR A 247 -42.13 -37.82 -36.66
N ARG A 248 -41.53 -38.26 -37.77
CA ARG A 248 -40.27 -39.01 -37.83
C ARG A 248 -39.18 -38.33 -38.67
N SER A 249 -39.49 -37.22 -39.36
CA SER A 249 -38.52 -36.47 -40.15
C SER A 249 -38.01 -35.22 -39.40
N ASN A 250 -36.99 -34.59 -39.96
CA ASN A 250 -36.44 -33.32 -39.51
C ASN A 250 -36.91 -32.19 -40.44
N ALA A 251 -36.94 -30.96 -39.93
CA ALA A 251 -37.13 -29.77 -40.74
C ALA A 251 -35.91 -28.86 -40.59
N PHE A 252 -35.27 -28.49 -41.69
CA PHE A 252 -34.10 -27.63 -41.72
C PHE A 252 -34.26 -26.53 -42.78
N SER A 253 -33.86 -25.32 -42.40
CA SER A 253 -33.76 -24.19 -43.30
C SER A 253 -32.41 -23.51 -43.08
N LEU A 254 -31.73 -23.20 -44.18
CA LEU A 254 -30.34 -22.81 -44.23
C LEU A 254 -30.24 -21.35 -44.67
N VAL A 255 -29.35 -20.59 -44.06
CA VAL A 255 -29.06 -19.22 -44.46
C VAL A 255 -28.24 -19.24 -45.74
N ASP A 256 -28.68 -18.45 -46.73
CA ASP A 256 -28.01 -18.28 -48.01
C ASP A 256 -26.97 -17.15 -47.94
N LEU A 257 -25.85 -17.44 -47.27
CA LEU A 257 -24.72 -16.51 -47.22
C LEU A 257 -23.95 -16.50 -48.56
N THR A 258 -23.62 -15.31 -49.05
CA THR A 258 -22.81 -15.12 -50.26
C THR A 258 -21.29 -15.11 -50.00
N VAL A 259 -20.89 -15.14 -48.72
CA VAL A 259 -19.49 -15.13 -48.28
C VAL A 259 -19.14 -16.40 -47.49
N PRO A 260 -17.88 -16.89 -47.57
CA PRO A 260 -17.40 -17.97 -46.69
C PRO A 260 -17.46 -17.56 -45.22
N LEU A 261 -17.65 -18.54 -44.32
CA LEU A 261 -17.62 -18.30 -42.89
C LEU A 261 -16.19 -17.96 -42.40
N PRO A 262 -16.02 -16.93 -41.56
CA PRO A 262 -14.73 -16.57 -40.98
C PRO A 262 -14.23 -17.63 -39.98
N ASN A 263 -12.96 -17.53 -39.58
CA ASN A 263 -12.35 -18.54 -38.69
C ASN A 263 -12.99 -18.58 -37.30
N LYS A 264 -13.46 -17.42 -36.80
CA LYS A 264 -14.30 -17.33 -35.62
C LYS A 264 -15.66 -16.73 -35.99
N VAL A 265 -16.75 -17.45 -35.75
CA VAL A 265 -18.11 -17.02 -36.12
C VAL A 265 -19.08 -17.36 -35.01
N ARG A 266 -20.05 -16.49 -34.76
CA ARG A 266 -21.20 -16.76 -33.90
C ARG A 266 -22.49 -16.78 -34.69
N MET A 267 -23.43 -17.63 -34.28
CA MET A 267 -24.81 -17.64 -34.72
C MET A 267 -25.73 -17.58 -33.51
N GLU A 268 -26.65 -16.62 -33.50
CA GLU A 268 -27.59 -16.33 -32.43
C GLU A 268 -29.02 -16.49 -32.95
N THR A 269 -29.95 -16.98 -32.13
CA THR A 269 -31.40 -16.98 -32.45
C THR A 269 -32.24 -17.23 -31.20
N THR A 270 -33.40 -16.59 -31.14
CA THR A 270 -34.45 -16.89 -30.15
C THR A 270 -35.22 -18.13 -30.60
N VAL A 271 -35.29 -19.15 -29.74
CA VAL A 271 -35.90 -20.45 -30.05
C VAL A 271 -37.07 -20.76 -29.12
N ASN A 272 -38.25 -21.04 -29.70
CA ASN A 272 -39.43 -21.50 -28.98
C ASN A 272 -39.84 -22.91 -29.43
N MET A 273 -39.49 -23.91 -28.62
CA MET A 273 -39.84 -25.32 -28.86
C MET A 273 -41.31 -25.57 -28.54
N LYS A 274 -42.18 -25.70 -29.55
CA LYS A 274 -43.64 -25.81 -29.36
C LYS A 274 -44.02 -27.13 -28.68
N ASN A 275 -45.00 -27.06 -27.79
CA ASN A 275 -45.52 -28.20 -27.05
C ASN A 275 -46.74 -28.82 -27.75
N ILE A 276 -46.51 -29.52 -28.86
CA ILE A 276 -47.57 -30.13 -29.69
C ILE A 276 -47.57 -31.65 -29.54
N SER A 277 -48.75 -32.24 -29.34
CA SER A 277 -48.91 -33.68 -29.17
C SER A 277 -48.42 -34.46 -30.39
N GLY A 278 -47.68 -35.55 -30.17
CA GLY A 278 -47.12 -36.40 -31.24
C GLY A 278 -45.76 -35.96 -31.77
N TYR A 279 -45.30 -34.75 -31.44
CA TYR A 279 -43.99 -34.22 -31.81
C TYR A 279 -43.01 -34.21 -30.62
N LEU A 280 -41.72 -34.23 -30.92
CA LEU A 280 -40.69 -33.92 -29.93
C LEU A 280 -40.62 -32.40 -29.71
N ARG A 281 -40.01 -31.99 -28.60
CA ARG A 281 -39.81 -30.58 -28.25
C ARG A 281 -38.33 -30.28 -28.43
N THR A 282 -37.94 -29.97 -29.66
CA THR A 282 -36.52 -29.81 -30.05
C THR A 282 -36.33 -28.55 -30.85
N GLY A 283 -35.30 -27.77 -30.59
CA GLY A 283 -34.88 -26.65 -31.43
C GLY A 283 -33.37 -26.72 -31.61
N LEU A 284 -32.89 -26.39 -32.81
CA LEU A 284 -31.53 -26.66 -33.24
C LEU A 284 -30.97 -25.48 -34.05
N ILE A 285 -29.67 -25.24 -33.87
CA ILE A 285 -28.81 -24.60 -34.86
C ILE A 285 -28.16 -25.71 -35.68
N VAL A 286 -28.25 -25.59 -37.00
CA VAL A 286 -27.63 -26.50 -37.97
C VAL A 286 -26.37 -25.84 -38.50
N PHE A 287 -25.29 -26.60 -38.62
CA PHE A 287 -24.03 -26.10 -39.15
C PHE A 287 -23.29 -27.16 -39.96
N ASP A 288 -22.35 -26.69 -40.77
CA ASP A 288 -21.61 -27.54 -41.71
C ASP A 288 -22.54 -28.39 -42.58
N TYR A 289 -23.69 -27.82 -42.98
CA TYR A 289 -24.64 -28.53 -43.83
C TYR A 289 -24.14 -28.56 -45.27
N VAL A 290 -23.78 -29.74 -45.74
CA VAL A 290 -23.37 -29.98 -47.13
C VAL A 290 -24.55 -30.53 -47.93
N ASP A 291 -25.21 -31.55 -47.38
CA ASP A 291 -26.38 -32.20 -47.99
C ASP A 291 -27.19 -32.97 -46.93
N ALA A 292 -28.30 -33.59 -47.33
CA ALA A 292 -29.19 -34.34 -46.42
C ALA A 292 -28.55 -35.57 -45.75
N SER A 293 -27.35 -36.00 -46.17
CA SER A 293 -26.58 -37.10 -45.59
C SER A 293 -25.36 -36.62 -44.77
N ASN A 294 -25.02 -35.33 -44.85
CA ASN A 294 -23.81 -34.74 -44.27
C ASN A 294 -24.10 -33.36 -43.65
N TYR A 295 -24.29 -33.32 -42.33
CA TYR A 295 -24.50 -32.08 -41.57
C TYR A 295 -24.23 -32.27 -40.07
N LYS A 296 -24.04 -31.17 -39.35
CA LYS A 296 -23.89 -31.14 -37.90
C LYS A 296 -24.97 -30.24 -37.29
N TYR A 297 -25.30 -30.48 -36.02
CA TYR A 297 -26.30 -29.66 -35.35
C TYR A 297 -26.14 -29.69 -33.83
N VAL A 298 -26.50 -28.58 -33.20
CA VAL A 298 -26.48 -28.39 -31.75
C VAL A 298 -27.79 -27.78 -31.28
N GLY A 299 -28.26 -28.17 -30.10
CA GLY A 299 -29.46 -27.59 -29.52
C GLY A 299 -30.06 -28.42 -28.41
N ALA A 300 -31.38 -28.41 -28.34
CA ALA A 300 -32.14 -28.90 -27.21
C ALA A 300 -33.13 -30.00 -27.57
N ASN A 301 -33.38 -30.89 -26.62
CA ASN A 301 -34.50 -31.82 -26.59
C ASN A 301 -35.20 -31.73 -25.24
N ALA A 302 -36.17 -30.84 -25.12
CA ALA A 302 -36.95 -30.65 -23.90
C ALA A 302 -37.82 -31.87 -23.56
N SER A 303 -38.20 -32.70 -24.54
CA SER A 303 -38.87 -33.99 -24.25
C SER A 303 -37.98 -34.96 -23.46
N ARG A 304 -36.66 -34.76 -23.47
CA ARG A 304 -35.68 -35.62 -22.77
C ARG A 304 -34.86 -34.87 -21.72
N GLY A 305 -35.03 -33.56 -21.58
CA GLY A 305 -34.21 -32.72 -20.71
C GLY A 305 -32.72 -32.78 -21.09
N LYS A 306 -32.41 -32.62 -22.38
CA LYS A 306 -31.03 -32.71 -22.87
C LYS A 306 -30.66 -31.57 -23.81
N TRP A 307 -29.50 -30.98 -23.57
CA TRP A 307 -28.71 -30.29 -24.58
C TRP A 307 -27.83 -31.32 -25.27
N PHE A 308 -27.62 -31.19 -26.57
CA PHE A 308 -26.78 -32.14 -27.30
C PHE A 308 -26.20 -31.54 -28.58
N MET A 309 -25.08 -32.12 -29.02
CA MET A 309 -24.47 -31.88 -30.32
C MET A 309 -24.29 -33.22 -31.05
N ASN A 310 -24.72 -33.28 -32.30
CA ASN A 310 -24.68 -34.49 -33.12
C ASN A 310 -24.15 -34.18 -34.53
N GLU A 311 -23.71 -35.23 -35.21
CA GLU A 311 -23.31 -35.21 -36.61
C GLU A 311 -24.04 -36.32 -37.36
N LEU A 312 -24.54 -36.01 -38.56
CA LEU A 312 -24.88 -36.99 -39.57
C LEU A 312 -23.76 -37.01 -40.61
N LYS A 313 -23.09 -38.16 -40.78
CA LYS A 313 -21.98 -38.33 -41.74
C LYS A 313 -22.25 -39.53 -42.63
N ASN A 314 -22.33 -39.31 -43.94
CA ASN A 314 -22.71 -40.32 -44.93
C ASN A 314 -24.01 -41.07 -44.55
N GLY A 315 -24.99 -40.35 -44.01
CA GLY A 315 -26.28 -40.89 -43.57
C GLY A 315 -26.25 -41.64 -42.23
N SER A 316 -25.09 -41.73 -41.56
CA SER A 316 -24.95 -42.34 -40.23
C SER A 316 -24.95 -41.28 -39.13
N LEU A 317 -25.82 -41.44 -38.12
CA LEU A 317 -25.93 -40.50 -36.99
C LEU A 317 -24.92 -40.84 -35.90
N ARG A 318 -24.14 -39.85 -35.48
CA ARG A 318 -23.19 -39.90 -34.38
C ARG A 318 -23.54 -38.84 -33.35
N GLY A 319 -23.75 -39.23 -32.10
CA GLY A 319 -23.83 -38.29 -30.99
C GLY A 319 -22.43 -37.89 -30.56
N LEU A 320 -22.18 -36.58 -30.46
CA LEU A 320 -20.85 -36.04 -30.12
C LEU A 320 -20.81 -35.71 -28.63
N GLU A 321 -21.73 -34.85 -28.19
CA GLU A 321 -21.80 -34.37 -26.81
C GLU A 321 -23.24 -34.33 -26.30
N SER A 322 -23.42 -34.49 -24.99
CA SER A 322 -24.73 -34.26 -24.37
C SER A 322 -24.62 -33.85 -22.91
N ASN A 323 -25.51 -32.95 -22.49
CA ASN A 323 -25.66 -32.52 -21.11
C ASN A 323 -27.14 -32.61 -20.70
N SER A 324 -27.44 -33.05 -19.47
CA SER A 324 -28.82 -33.26 -19.01
C SER A 324 -29.25 -32.16 -18.04
N GLU A 325 -30.34 -31.48 -18.36
CA GLU A 325 -30.88 -30.35 -17.60
C GLU A 325 -32.41 -30.29 -17.80
N SER A 326 -33.14 -29.69 -16.85
CA SER A 326 -34.57 -29.43 -17.06
C SER A 326 -34.75 -28.34 -18.12
N ILE A 327 -35.56 -28.61 -19.14
CA ILE A 327 -35.83 -27.67 -20.24
C ILE A 327 -37.35 -27.57 -20.42
N GLN A 328 -37.88 -26.36 -20.45
CA GLN A 328 -39.31 -26.09 -20.56
C GLN A 328 -39.70 -25.84 -22.01
N ALA A 329 -40.62 -26.64 -22.55
CA ALA A 329 -41.20 -26.36 -23.87
C ALA A 329 -42.17 -25.18 -23.83
N GLY A 330 -42.33 -24.49 -24.95
CA GLY A 330 -43.18 -23.30 -25.10
C GLY A 330 -42.58 -22.01 -24.54
N THR A 331 -41.33 -22.04 -24.08
CA THR A 331 -40.58 -20.88 -23.57
C THR A 331 -39.54 -20.45 -24.61
N ASN A 332 -39.26 -19.15 -24.69
CA ASN A 332 -38.18 -18.62 -25.52
C ASN A 332 -36.83 -18.85 -24.83
N TYR A 333 -35.85 -19.26 -25.61
CA TYR A 333 -34.46 -19.38 -25.20
C TYR A 333 -33.57 -18.65 -26.21
N GLU A 334 -32.59 -17.90 -25.74
CA GLU A 334 -31.57 -17.35 -26.62
C GLU A 334 -30.48 -18.40 -26.83
N PHE A 335 -30.41 -18.92 -28.05
CA PHE A 335 -29.39 -19.88 -28.46
C PHE A 335 -28.24 -19.11 -29.10
N GLU A 336 -27.02 -19.38 -28.63
CA GLU A 336 -25.81 -18.87 -29.25
C GLU A 336 -24.85 -20.04 -29.50
N MET A 337 -24.43 -20.21 -30.75
CA MET A 337 -23.35 -21.12 -31.13
C MET A 337 -22.14 -20.28 -31.54
N ARG A 338 -21.00 -20.53 -30.90
CA ARG A 338 -19.69 -19.98 -31.29
C ARG A 338 -18.87 -21.07 -31.95
N MET A 339 -18.28 -20.79 -33.09
CA MET A 339 -17.24 -21.60 -33.69
C MET A 339 -15.94 -20.83 -33.65
N GLU A 340 -14.89 -21.43 -33.10
CA GLU A 340 -13.55 -20.88 -33.08
C GLU A 340 -12.59 -21.93 -33.65
N GLY A 341 -12.21 -21.76 -34.91
CA GLY A 341 -11.50 -22.81 -35.63
C GLY A 341 -12.39 -24.05 -35.75
N ASN A 342 -11.91 -25.18 -35.19
CA ASN A 342 -12.62 -26.46 -35.21
C ASN A 342 -13.32 -26.78 -33.89
N VAL A 343 -13.34 -25.83 -32.95
CA VAL A 343 -14.06 -25.95 -31.68
C VAL A 343 -15.41 -25.26 -31.81
N VAL A 344 -16.48 -25.95 -31.39
CA VAL A 344 -17.83 -25.41 -31.38
C VAL A 344 -18.37 -25.43 -29.95
N SER A 345 -18.77 -24.25 -29.47
CA SER A 345 -19.37 -24.05 -28.15
C SER A 345 -20.80 -23.55 -28.29
N PHE A 346 -21.68 -24.02 -27.43
CA PHE A 346 -23.10 -23.71 -27.44
C PHE A 346 -23.54 -23.16 -26.09
N TYR A 347 -24.08 -21.95 -26.12
CA TYR A 347 -24.55 -21.19 -24.99
C TYR A 347 -26.06 -21.02 -25.08
N VAL A 348 -26.70 -20.96 -23.91
CA VAL A 348 -28.13 -20.67 -23.82
C VAL A 348 -28.34 -19.64 -22.72
N ASN A 349 -28.95 -18.51 -23.08
CA ASN A 349 -29.08 -17.34 -22.20
C ASN A 349 -27.72 -16.99 -21.57
N GLU A 350 -26.68 -16.85 -22.41
CA GLU A 350 -25.28 -16.56 -22.04
C GLU A 350 -24.55 -17.65 -21.23
N GLN A 351 -25.21 -18.77 -20.88
CA GLN A 351 -24.60 -19.85 -20.11
C GLN A 351 -24.09 -20.98 -21.03
N LEU A 352 -22.81 -21.33 -20.93
CA LEU A 352 -22.23 -22.44 -21.69
C LEU A 352 -22.92 -23.77 -21.34
N LYS A 353 -23.38 -24.49 -22.35
CA LYS A 353 -24.03 -25.81 -22.20
C LYS A 353 -23.17 -26.96 -22.71
N ILE A 354 -22.52 -26.78 -23.86
CA ILE A 354 -21.75 -27.82 -24.56
C ILE A 354 -20.56 -27.19 -25.29
N THR A 355 -19.42 -27.87 -25.28
CA THR A 355 -18.27 -27.61 -26.17
C THR A 355 -17.82 -28.91 -26.80
N HIS A 356 -17.47 -28.90 -28.09
CA HIS A 356 -16.86 -30.03 -28.77
C HIS A 356 -15.72 -29.57 -29.68
N ASP A 357 -14.61 -30.32 -29.68
CA ASP A 357 -13.47 -30.10 -30.57
C ASP A 357 -13.48 -31.14 -31.70
N PHE A 358 -13.63 -30.67 -32.94
CA PHE A 358 -13.63 -31.51 -34.14
C PHE A 358 -12.20 -31.87 -34.64
N GLY A 359 -11.16 -31.49 -33.89
CA GLY A 359 -9.77 -31.81 -34.18
C GLY A 359 -9.29 -31.13 -35.46
N THR A 360 -9.03 -31.92 -36.51
CA THR A 360 -8.58 -31.39 -37.81
C THR A 360 -9.70 -31.23 -38.85
N GLU A 361 -10.94 -31.59 -38.50
CA GLU A 361 -12.08 -31.47 -39.40
C GLU A 361 -12.52 -30.01 -39.53
N ASN A 362 -12.58 -29.50 -40.76
CA ASN A 362 -13.08 -28.15 -41.04
C ASN A 362 -14.62 -28.16 -41.02
N VAL A 363 -15.21 -27.48 -40.04
CA VAL A 363 -16.66 -27.40 -39.80
C VAL A 363 -17.32 -26.15 -40.41
N ARG A 364 -16.61 -25.44 -41.28
CA ARG A 364 -17.03 -24.14 -41.84
C ARG A 364 -17.32 -24.19 -43.36
N ASN A 365 -17.28 -25.38 -43.97
CA ASN A 365 -17.46 -25.53 -45.41
C ASN A 365 -18.93 -25.68 -45.83
N GLY A 366 -19.78 -26.18 -44.93
CA GLY A 366 -21.23 -26.24 -45.16
C GLY A 366 -21.99 -24.99 -44.68
N LYS A 367 -23.29 -24.95 -44.99
CA LYS A 367 -24.18 -23.84 -44.61
C LYS A 367 -24.56 -23.86 -43.12
N LEU A 368 -24.89 -22.69 -42.60
CA LEU A 368 -25.54 -22.50 -41.29
C LEU A 368 -27.06 -22.45 -41.46
N GLY A 369 -27.79 -22.71 -40.39
CA GLY A 369 -29.25 -22.66 -40.44
C GLY A 369 -29.90 -22.99 -39.11
N VAL A 370 -31.23 -23.06 -39.16
CA VAL A 370 -32.07 -23.42 -38.03
C VAL A 370 -32.90 -24.65 -38.36
N GLY A 371 -33.38 -25.32 -37.31
CA GLY A 371 -34.37 -26.35 -37.52
C GLY A 371 -34.65 -27.24 -36.32
N THR A 372 -35.27 -28.38 -36.58
CA THR A 372 -35.85 -29.21 -35.52
C THR A 372 -35.81 -30.68 -35.88
N GLN A 373 -35.61 -31.53 -34.86
CA GLN A 373 -35.61 -32.97 -34.99
C GLN A 373 -36.95 -33.54 -34.51
N ARG A 374 -37.86 -33.85 -35.45
CA ARG A 374 -39.20 -34.40 -35.17
C ARG A 374 -40.05 -33.51 -34.27
N GLY A 375 -39.72 -32.22 -34.18
CA GLY A 375 -40.43 -31.23 -33.37
C GLY A 375 -41.07 -30.14 -34.22
N ILE A 376 -41.88 -29.29 -33.60
CA ILE A 376 -42.35 -28.04 -34.21
C ILE A 376 -41.71 -26.91 -33.41
N THR A 377 -41.10 -25.93 -34.08
CA THR A 377 -40.28 -24.90 -33.42
C THR A 377 -40.39 -23.60 -34.16
N SER A 378 -40.41 -22.50 -33.40
CA SER A 378 -40.37 -21.14 -33.93
C SER A 378 -38.99 -20.56 -33.64
N PHE A 379 -38.40 -19.93 -34.64
CA PHE A 379 -37.15 -19.18 -34.58
C PHE A 379 -37.45 -17.71 -34.81
N ASP A 380 -36.68 -16.86 -34.16
CA ASP A 380 -36.75 -15.42 -34.29
C ASP A 380 -35.35 -14.82 -34.05
N ASN A 381 -35.12 -13.59 -34.49
CA ASN A 381 -33.88 -12.83 -34.33
C ASN A 381 -32.61 -13.63 -34.70
N VAL A 382 -32.59 -14.21 -35.90
CA VAL A 382 -31.41 -14.95 -36.37
C VAL A 382 -30.30 -13.96 -36.73
N ARG A 383 -29.14 -14.12 -36.09
CA ARG A 383 -27.96 -13.29 -36.36
C ARG A 383 -26.73 -14.14 -36.56
N ILE A 384 -25.92 -13.81 -37.56
CA ILE A 384 -24.62 -14.46 -37.81
C ILE A 384 -23.56 -13.38 -37.96
N ALA A 385 -22.48 -13.45 -37.18
CA ALA A 385 -21.43 -12.45 -37.20
C ALA A 385 -20.05 -13.06 -36.96
N GLU A 386 -19.01 -12.43 -37.52
CA GLU A 386 -17.62 -12.71 -37.16
C GLU A 386 -17.37 -12.39 -35.68
N ILE A 387 -16.57 -13.22 -35.02
CA ILE A 387 -15.99 -12.89 -33.71
C ILE A 387 -14.61 -12.31 -33.99
N LEU A 388 -14.45 -11.01 -33.72
CA LEU A 388 -13.19 -10.33 -33.94
C LEU A 388 -12.20 -10.67 -32.80
N PRO A 389 -10.90 -10.82 -33.12
CA PRO A 389 -9.88 -11.01 -32.10
C PRO A 389 -9.75 -9.75 -31.24
N SER A 390 -9.63 -9.90 -29.93
CA SER A 390 -9.55 -8.77 -28.99
C SER A 390 -8.21 -8.69 -28.26
N PRO A 391 -7.91 -7.52 -27.64
CA PRO A 391 -6.92 -7.43 -26.58
C PRO A 391 -7.24 -8.36 -25.40
N GLU A 392 -6.22 -8.67 -24.60
CA GLU A 392 -6.31 -9.37 -23.32
C GLU A 392 -5.53 -8.57 -22.26
N ALA A 393 -6.24 -7.95 -21.32
CA ALA A 393 -5.66 -7.14 -20.25
C ALA A 393 -5.34 -7.97 -19.01
N THR A 394 -4.20 -7.70 -18.39
CA THR A 394 -3.76 -8.35 -17.14
C THR A 394 -3.73 -7.34 -16.00
N ASP A 395 -4.19 -7.75 -14.81
CA ASP A 395 -4.18 -6.89 -13.63
C ASP A 395 -2.76 -6.50 -13.20
N ASP A 396 -2.61 -5.26 -12.72
CA ASP A 396 -1.36 -4.67 -12.27
C ASP A 396 -1.35 -4.37 -10.78
N ALA A 397 -0.17 -4.44 -10.16
CA ALA A 397 0.05 -4.01 -8.80
C ALA A 397 1.37 -3.24 -8.67
N VAL A 398 1.32 -2.05 -8.09
CA VAL A 398 2.49 -1.18 -7.89
C VAL A 398 2.45 -0.52 -6.51
N ALA A 399 3.58 0.07 -6.10
CA ALA A 399 3.67 0.87 -4.89
C ALA A 399 4.35 2.22 -5.18
N THR A 400 3.94 3.25 -4.44
CA THR A 400 4.56 4.58 -4.47
C THR A 400 4.60 5.16 -3.07
N LEU A 401 5.42 6.20 -2.88
CA LEU A 401 5.44 6.95 -1.62
C LEU A 401 4.27 7.94 -1.55
N VAL A 402 3.82 8.24 -0.33
CA VAL A 402 2.88 9.32 -0.06
C VAL A 402 3.31 10.60 -0.76
N ASN A 403 2.35 11.32 -1.33
CA ASN A 403 2.57 12.56 -2.09
C ASN A 403 3.49 12.42 -3.34
N THR A 404 3.77 11.20 -3.79
CA THR A 404 4.65 10.94 -4.94
C THR A 404 3.87 10.29 -6.10
N PRO A 405 3.71 10.99 -7.24
CA PRO A 405 3.14 10.40 -8.45
C PRO A 405 3.95 9.22 -8.97
N ILE A 406 3.29 8.25 -9.60
CA ILE A 406 3.91 7.10 -10.27
C ILE A 406 3.33 6.91 -11.67
N THR A 407 4.19 6.64 -12.65
CA THR A 407 3.79 6.25 -14.02
C THR A 407 3.87 4.73 -14.15
N ILE A 408 2.78 4.13 -14.59
CA ILE A 408 2.54 2.68 -14.60
C ILE A 408 2.41 2.24 -16.07
N ALA A 409 3.30 1.36 -16.51
CA ALA A 409 3.26 0.77 -17.84
C ALA A 409 2.30 -0.44 -17.87
N VAL A 410 0.99 -0.17 -17.75
CA VAL A 410 -0.06 -1.21 -17.67
C VAL A 410 -0.10 -2.11 -18.90
N LEU A 411 0.36 -1.65 -20.07
CA LEU A 411 0.39 -2.48 -21.28
C LEU A 411 1.57 -3.47 -21.32
N ALA A 412 2.48 -3.47 -20.32
CA ALA A 412 3.70 -4.27 -20.35
C ALA A 412 3.45 -5.78 -20.24
N ASN A 413 2.34 -6.17 -19.61
CA ASN A 413 1.84 -7.53 -19.42
C ASN A 413 0.56 -7.81 -20.22
N ASP A 414 0.04 -6.82 -20.95
CA ASP A 414 -1.13 -6.98 -21.81
C ASP A 414 -0.76 -7.60 -23.16
N THR A 415 -1.71 -8.32 -23.74
CA THR A 415 -1.52 -8.98 -25.03
C THR A 415 -2.74 -8.81 -25.93
N HIS A 416 -2.70 -9.46 -27.09
CA HIS A 416 -3.79 -9.49 -28.05
C HIS A 416 -3.83 -10.89 -28.66
N GLU A 417 -5.02 -11.44 -28.91
CA GLU A 417 -5.18 -12.80 -29.44
C GLU A 417 -4.34 -13.05 -30.71
N ASN A 418 -4.24 -12.00 -31.55
CA ASN A 418 -3.28 -11.93 -32.63
C ASN A 418 -1.98 -11.26 -32.18
N ALA A 419 -0.92 -12.05 -32.06
CA ALA A 419 0.41 -11.56 -31.71
C ALA A 419 0.91 -10.46 -32.67
N GLY A 420 1.42 -9.37 -32.12
CA GLY A 420 1.95 -8.23 -32.88
C GLY A 420 0.91 -7.18 -33.27
N THR A 421 -0.37 -7.38 -32.96
CA THR A 421 -1.37 -6.31 -33.04
C THR A 421 -1.06 -5.24 -32.01
N ALA A 422 -1.07 -3.97 -32.42
CA ALA A 422 -0.88 -2.84 -31.51
C ALA A 422 -2.14 -2.61 -30.67
N ILE A 423 -1.94 -2.39 -29.38
CA ILE A 423 -2.97 -2.09 -28.38
C ILE A 423 -2.67 -0.75 -27.72
N GLU A 424 -3.70 -0.09 -27.20
CA GLU A 424 -3.58 1.19 -26.49
C GLU A 424 -4.62 1.33 -25.38
N ILE A 425 -4.40 2.27 -24.46
CA ILE A 425 -5.33 2.54 -23.36
C ILE A 425 -6.43 3.48 -23.85
N LYS A 426 -7.65 2.95 -23.98
CA LYS A 426 -8.84 3.70 -24.40
C LYS A 426 -9.34 4.65 -23.32
N SER A 427 -9.36 4.19 -22.08
CA SER A 427 -9.85 4.96 -20.93
C SER A 427 -9.46 4.31 -19.61
N ALA A 428 -9.46 5.06 -18.52
CA ALA A 428 -9.36 4.56 -17.16
C ALA A 428 -10.46 5.15 -16.28
N SER A 429 -10.92 4.40 -15.28
CA SER A 429 -11.83 4.90 -14.27
C SER A 429 -11.12 5.87 -13.32
N ALA A 430 -11.88 6.71 -12.62
CA ALA A 430 -11.32 7.46 -11.50
C ALA A 430 -10.92 6.51 -10.38
N ALA A 431 -9.79 6.82 -9.72
CA ALA A 431 -9.40 6.20 -8.47
C ALA A 431 -10.11 6.89 -7.29
N ALA A 432 -10.24 6.22 -6.13
CA ALA A 432 -10.97 6.78 -5.00
C ALA A 432 -10.14 7.81 -4.22
N HIS A 433 -8.82 7.64 -4.21
CA HIS A 433 -7.86 8.37 -3.40
C HIS A 433 -6.69 8.95 -4.20
N GLY A 434 -6.87 9.12 -5.51
CA GLY A 434 -5.91 9.81 -6.38
C GLY A 434 -6.52 10.27 -7.69
N THR A 435 -5.68 10.86 -8.54
CA THR A 435 -6.04 11.25 -9.89
C THR A 435 -5.31 10.40 -10.91
N ILE A 436 -5.99 10.15 -12.03
CA ILE A 436 -5.52 9.31 -13.13
C ILE A 436 -5.32 10.18 -14.37
N GLU A 437 -4.16 10.06 -14.99
CA GLU A 437 -3.82 10.69 -16.27
C GLU A 437 -3.30 9.61 -17.24
N LEU A 438 -3.88 9.56 -18.44
CA LEU A 438 -3.39 8.68 -19.51
C LEU A 438 -2.21 9.37 -20.19
N ILE A 439 -1.15 8.62 -20.43
CA ILE A 439 0.10 9.13 -20.99
C ILE A 439 0.40 8.39 -22.28
N ASP A 440 0.73 9.16 -23.31
CA ASP A 440 1.40 8.71 -24.52
C ASP A 440 2.91 8.97 -24.34
N SER A 441 3.64 7.94 -23.91
CA SER A 441 5.05 8.04 -23.51
C SER A 441 5.98 8.14 -24.72
N ASN A 442 5.54 7.63 -25.88
CA ASN A 442 6.35 7.54 -27.10
C ASN A 442 5.96 8.61 -28.16
N GLN A 443 4.90 9.39 -27.91
CA GLN A 443 4.37 10.47 -28.75
C GLN A 443 3.83 9.99 -30.11
N ASP A 444 3.30 8.78 -30.20
CA ASP A 444 2.70 8.22 -31.42
C ASP A 444 1.20 8.53 -31.57
N GLY A 445 0.61 9.22 -30.59
CA GLY A 445 -0.80 9.56 -30.52
C GLY A 445 -1.66 8.53 -29.77
N LYS A 446 -1.06 7.50 -29.17
CA LYS A 446 -1.74 6.43 -28.43
C LYS A 446 -1.26 6.38 -26.99
N ASN A 447 -2.19 6.20 -26.05
CA ASN A 447 -1.83 6.09 -24.65
C ASN A 447 -1.26 4.71 -24.35
N ASP A 448 -0.09 4.66 -23.72
CA ASP A 448 0.64 3.42 -23.40
C ASP A 448 0.97 3.27 -21.90
N SER A 449 0.74 4.32 -21.11
CA SER A 449 0.91 4.28 -19.65
C SER A 449 -0.10 5.14 -18.91
N ILE A 450 -0.16 4.95 -17.58
CA ILE A 450 -1.05 5.67 -16.68
C ILE A 450 -0.23 6.33 -15.58
N THR A 451 -0.36 7.65 -15.40
CA THR A 451 0.15 8.32 -14.21
C THR A 451 -0.93 8.36 -13.13
N TYR A 452 -0.64 7.74 -11.98
CA TYR A 452 -1.41 7.86 -10.76
C TYR A 452 -0.76 8.87 -9.82
N THR A 453 -1.52 9.87 -9.40
CA THR A 453 -1.10 10.84 -8.38
C THR A 453 -1.96 10.63 -7.13
N PRO A 454 -1.39 10.16 -6.00
CA PRO A 454 -2.12 10.06 -4.74
C PRO A 454 -2.70 11.42 -4.32
N SER A 455 -3.85 11.40 -3.65
CA SER A 455 -4.33 12.56 -2.91
C SER A 455 -3.32 12.95 -1.83
N THR A 456 -3.28 14.24 -1.50
CA THR A 456 -2.36 14.74 -0.48
C THR A 456 -2.53 13.98 0.83
N ASP A 457 -1.41 13.50 1.35
CA ASP A 457 -1.27 12.74 2.59
C ASP A 457 -2.03 11.41 2.66
N TYR A 458 -2.64 10.96 1.56
CA TYR A 458 -3.30 9.65 1.54
C TYR A 458 -2.30 8.50 1.62
N ARG A 459 -2.58 7.52 2.48
CA ARG A 459 -1.84 6.27 2.58
C ARG A 459 -2.77 5.07 2.52
N GLY A 460 -2.31 3.99 1.90
CA GLY A 460 -3.07 2.75 1.75
C GLY A 460 -3.21 2.29 0.29
N VAL A 461 -4.14 1.36 0.06
CA VAL A 461 -4.35 0.75 -1.26
C VAL A 461 -5.51 1.44 -1.97
N ASP A 462 -5.24 2.00 -3.13
CA ASP A 462 -6.25 2.52 -4.06
C ASP A 462 -6.36 1.60 -5.28
N THR A 463 -7.54 1.54 -5.89
CA THR A 463 -7.80 0.69 -7.06
C THR A 463 -8.57 1.44 -8.14
N PHE A 464 -8.25 1.14 -9.40
CA PHE A 464 -8.97 1.64 -10.56
C PHE A 464 -8.90 0.64 -11.73
N GLU A 465 -9.85 0.71 -12.65
CA GLU A 465 -9.88 -0.11 -13.86
C GLU A 465 -9.40 0.69 -15.08
N TYR A 466 -8.77 0.03 -16.05
CA TYR A 466 -8.50 0.58 -17.37
C TYR A 466 -9.10 -0.30 -18.47
N ILE A 467 -9.33 0.32 -19.64
CA ILE A 467 -9.84 -0.34 -20.84
C ILE A 467 -8.73 -0.26 -21.89
N VAL A 468 -8.25 -1.41 -22.32
CA VAL A 468 -7.35 -1.54 -23.47
C VAL A 468 -8.18 -1.68 -24.75
N THR A 469 -7.67 -1.19 -25.88
CA THR A 469 -8.34 -1.30 -27.18
C THR A 469 -7.35 -1.56 -28.32
N ASP A 470 -7.81 -2.20 -29.39
CA ASP A 470 -7.07 -2.34 -30.64
C ASP A 470 -7.58 -1.38 -31.73
N ALA A 471 -6.98 -1.45 -32.92
CA ALA A 471 -7.39 -0.63 -34.07
C ALA A 471 -8.76 -1.03 -34.67
N ALA A 472 -9.34 -2.17 -34.26
CA ALA A 472 -10.66 -2.65 -34.65
C ALA A 472 -11.72 -2.39 -33.57
N ASP A 473 -11.43 -1.50 -32.61
CA ASP A 473 -12.29 -1.11 -31.50
C ASP A 473 -12.69 -2.27 -30.56
N GLN A 474 -11.99 -3.41 -30.64
CA GLN A 474 -12.11 -4.47 -29.63
C GLN A 474 -11.47 -4.00 -28.34
N THR A 475 -12.02 -4.44 -27.21
CA THR A 475 -11.59 -3.96 -25.88
C THR A 475 -11.58 -5.06 -24.84
N ASP A 476 -10.70 -4.91 -23.86
CA ASP A 476 -10.71 -5.69 -22.62
C ASP A 476 -10.46 -4.78 -21.40
N ARG A 477 -10.62 -5.30 -20.18
CA ARG A 477 -10.50 -4.56 -18.92
C ARG A 477 -9.44 -5.17 -18.00
N GLY A 478 -8.53 -4.32 -17.50
CA GLY A 478 -7.59 -4.66 -16.44
C GLY A 478 -7.82 -3.81 -15.19
N SER A 479 -7.43 -4.31 -14.03
CA SER A 479 -7.44 -3.60 -12.75
C SER A 479 -6.03 -3.24 -12.29
N VAL A 480 -5.85 -2.04 -11.76
CA VAL A 480 -4.59 -1.60 -11.13
C VAL A 480 -4.82 -1.43 -9.63
N ALA A 481 -3.96 -2.03 -8.82
CA ALA A 481 -3.85 -1.78 -7.38
C ALA A 481 -2.59 -0.97 -7.07
N VAL A 482 -2.75 0.22 -6.49
CA VAL A 482 -1.63 1.07 -6.08
C VAL A 482 -1.55 1.14 -4.57
N THR A 483 -0.44 0.67 -4.01
CA THR A 483 -0.13 0.84 -2.58
C THR A 483 0.65 2.13 -2.34
N VAL A 484 0.04 3.10 -1.68
CA VAL A 484 0.68 4.35 -1.24
C VAL A 484 1.21 4.14 0.18
N ALA A 485 2.53 4.22 0.35
CA ALA A 485 3.22 3.90 1.59
C ALA A 485 4.03 5.08 2.12
N SER A 486 4.36 5.06 3.41
CA SER A 486 5.19 6.09 4.04
C SER A 486 6.69 5.88 3.77
N GLY A 487 7.44 6.98 3.78
CA GLY A 487 8.90 6.95 3.85
C GLY A 487 9.41 6.78 5.29
N LEU A 488 10.68 7.10 5.52
CA LEU A 488 11.27 7.23 6.85
C LEU A 488 11.66 8.69 7.12
N PRO A 489 11.52 9.19 8.36
CA PRO A 489 10.91 8.51 9.51
C PRO A 489 9.38 8.38 9.36
N LEU A 490 8.83 7.25 9.79
CA LEU A 490 7.40 7.04 9.94
C LEU A 490 7.01 7.43 11.37
N ARG A 491 5.94 8.21 11.52
CA ARG A 491 5.36 8.62 12.80
C ARG A 491 3.85 8.44 12.74
N GLU A 492 3.29 7.76 13.72
CA GLU A 492 1.86 7.51 13.80
C GLU A 492 1.42 7.63 15.28
N ASP A 493 0.54 8.59 15.54
CA ASP A 493 -0.05 8.90 16.86
C ASP A 493 -1.54 8.53 16.93
N PHE A 494 -2.15 8.09 15.83
CA PHE A 494 -3.56 7.69 15.74
C PHE A 494 -4.59 8.76 16.18
N ASP A 495 -4.18 10.03 16.33
CA ASP A 495 -5.01 11.16 16.80
C ASP A 495 -6.16 11.49 15.83
N ASP A 496 -6.00 11.14 14.56
CA ASP A 496 -7.00 11.33 13.51
C ASP A 496 -8.04 10.19 13.45
N GLY A 497 -7.87 9.14 14.25
CA GLY A 497 -8.75 7.99 14.32
C GLY A 497 -8.58 6.99 13.16
N VAL A 498 -7.54 7.11 12.34
CA VAL A 498 -7.18 6.13 11.30
C VAL A 498 -5.78 5.55 11.54
N ALA A 499 -5.51 4.36 10.98
CA ALA A 499 -4.21 3.68 11.06
C ALA A 499 -3.75 3.35 9.64
N GLU A 500 -3.69 4.38 8.79
CA GLU A 500 -3.43 4.21 7.36
C GLU A 500 -2.01 3.73 7.05
N ASP A 501 -1.08 3.98 7.97
CA ASP A 501 0.30 3.48 7.96
C ASP A 501 0.42 1.99 8.30
N PHE A 502 -0.68 1.31 8.67
CA PHE A 502 -0.65 -0.09 9.05
C PHE A 502 -1.52 -0.97 8.15
N ASN A 503 -0.96 -2.12 7.76
CA ASN A 503 -1.68 -3.22 7.15
C ASN A 503 -2.05 -4.26 8.20
N VAL A 504 -3.34 -4.49 8.42
CA VAL A 504 -3.82 -5.56 9.30
C VAL A 504 -3.62 -6.90 8.60
N VAL A 505 -2.70 -7.70 9.12
CA VAL A 505 -2.41 -9.06 8.61
C VAL A 505 -3.35 -10.07 9.26
N SER A 506 -3.58 -9.94 10.56
CA SER A 506 -4.43 -10.88 11.30
C SER A 506 -5.00 -10.29 12.58
N GLY A 507 -6.09 -10.91 13.03
CA GLY A 507 -6.86 -10.45 14.18
C GLY A 507 -7.69 -9.19 13.86
N GLU A 508 -8.44 -8.75 14.85
CA GLU A 508 -9.16 -7.49 14.77
C GLU A 508 -8.29 -6.38 15.36
N TRP A 509 -8.36 -5.19 14.77
CA TRP A 509 -7.72 -3.98 15.27
C TRP A 509 -8.72 -2.82 15.20
N MET A 510 -8.62 -1.88 16.12
CA MET A 510 -9.48 -0.70 16.17
C MET A 510 -8.78 0.44 16.88
N ILE A 511 -9.14 1.68 16.56
CA ILE A 511 -8.68 2.85 17.29
C ILE A 511 -9.73 3.25 18.33
N ILE A 512 -9.30 3.45 19.57
CA ILE A 512 -10.16 3.98 20.65
C ILE A 512 -9.35 4.96 21.48
N ASN A 513 -9.85 6.19 21.60
CA ASN A 513 -9.20 7.27 22.34
C ASN A 513 -7.72 7.41 21.94
N ASP A 514 -7.47 7.55 20.63
CA ASP A 514 -6.14 7.81 20.07
C ASP A 514 -5.13 6.65 20.27
N HIS A 515 -5.60 5.47 20.67
CA HIS A 515 -4.76 4.27 20.74
C HIS A 515 -5.18 3.27 19.68
N TYR A 516 -4.20 2.69 19.00
CA TYR A 516 -4.42 1.53 18.15
C TYR A 516 -4.44 0.25 18.99
N ILE A 517 -5.53 -0.51 18.93
CA ILE A 517 -5.82 -1.58 19.87
C ILE A 517 -6.01 -2.90 19.13
N SER A 518 -5.18 -3.89 19.48
CA SER A 518 -5.44 -5.28 19.10
C SER A 518 -6.72 -5.76 19.78
N ASN A 519 -7.64 -6.43 19.09
CA ASN A 519 -8.95 -6.82 19.63
C ASN A 519 -9.29 -8.30 19.39
N SER A 520 -8.34 -9.23 19.55
CA SER A 520 -8.62 -10.66 19.39
C SER A 520 -8.58 -11.43 20.71
N ARG A 521 -9.64 -12.21 20.99
CA ARG A 521 -9.69 -13.16 22.14
C ARG A 521 -8.94 -14.46 21.86
N ASN A 522 -8.75 -14.78 20.58
CA ASN A 522 -8.25 -16.06 20.11
C ASN A 522 -7.07 -15.83 19.15
N GLY A 523 -5.91 -16.40 19.48
CA GLY A 523 -4.73 -16.30 18.63
C GLY A 523 -4.00 -14.96 18.73
N ARG A 524 -3.20 -14.69 17.70
CA ARG A 524 -2.31 -13.53 17.59
C ARG A 524 -2.89 -12.54 16.58
N SER A 525 -2.94 -11.27 16.97
CA SER A 525 -3.17 -10.14 16.08
C SER A 525 -1.84 -9.61 15.56
N LEU A 526 -1.79 -9.28 14.27
CA LEU A 526 -0.62 -8.69 13.60
C LEU A 526 -1.06 -7.49 12.75
N ALA A 527 -0.37 -6.37 12.93
CA ALA A 527 -0.45 -5.20 12.07
C ALA A 527 0.97 -4.81 11.67
N ILE A 528 1.22 -4.60 10.38
CA ILE A 528 2.55 -4.37 9.81
C ILE A 528 2.59 -2.96 9.22
N ALA A 529 3.66 -2.20 9.49
CA ALA A 529 3.85 -0.86 8.98
C ALA A 529 4.06 -0.86 7.46
N ARG A 530 3.40 0.07 6.76
CA ARG A 530 3.49 0.29 5.31
C ARG A 530 4.63 1.25 5.00
N ILE A 531 5.84 0.71 4.93
CA ILE A 531 7.05 1.47 4.59
C ILE A 531 7.38 1.19 3.13
N GLY A 532 7.37 2.23 2.29
CA GLY A 532 7.61 2.14 0.85
C GLY A 532 9.07 2.20 0.45
N VAL A 533 9.99 2.26 1.42
CA VAL A 533 11.44 2.26 1.23
C VAL A 533 12.08 1.06 1.92
N ALA A 534 13.26 0.64 1.46
CA ALA A 534 14.03 -0.39 2.16
C ALA A 534 14.42 0.10 3.57
N LEU A 535 14.34 -0.78 4.56
CA LEU A 535 14.75 -0.46 5.92
C LEU A 535 16.28 -0.32 6.00
N PRO A 536 16.80 0.75 6.64
CA PRO A 536 18.22 0.86 6.97
C PRO A 536 18.72 -0.34 7.76
N VAL A 537 20.00 -0.65 7.66
CA VAL A 537 20.63 -1.76 8.41
C VAL A 537 20.47 -1.54 9.92
N ASN A 538 20.53 -0.28 10.34
CA ASN A 538 20.28 0.14 11.71
C ASN A 538 18.92 0.84 11.79
N THR A 539 17.94 0.24 12.46
CA THR A 539 16.57 0.73 12.50
C THR A 539 16.06 0.74 13.94
N GLU A 540 15.33 1.79 14.30
CA GLU A 540 14.59 1.90 15.55
C GLU A 540 13.10 1.75 15.26
N LEU A 541 12.41 0.95 16.08
CA LEU A 541 10.95 0.90 16.18
C LEU A 541 10.57 1.17 17.64
N SER A 542 9.87 2.27 17.90
CA SER A 542 9.36 2.61 19.22
C SER A 542 7.84 2.70 19.27
N SER A 543 7.28 2.53 20.46
CA SER A 543 5.85 2.71 20.75
C SER A 543 5.63 2.91 22.26
N THR A 544 4.65 3.75 22.59
CA THR A 544 4.00 3.75 23.90
C THR A 544 3.00 2.58 23.97
N MET A 545 3.16 1.68 24.95
CA MET A 545 2.37 0.45 25.03
C MET A 545 1.66 0.26 26.39
N ARG A 546 0.37 -0.12 26.37
CA ARG A 546 -0.40 -0.48 27.58
C ARG A 546 -1.03 -1.86 27.49
N PHE A 547 -0.78 -2.70 28.50
CA PHE A 547 -1.28 -4.08 28.61
C PHE A 547 -2.64 -4.19 29.33
N ASN A 548 -3.64 -3.44 28.88
CA ASN A 548 -4.94 -3.36 29.56
C ASN A 548 -5.60 -4.74 29.78
N ARG A 549 -6.14 -4.97 30.97
CA ARG A 549 -6.87 -6.21 31.30
C ARG A 549 -8.36 -6.07 31.04
N ASN A 550 -8.87 -6.91 30.15
CA ASN A 550 -10.30 -7.02 29.87
C ASN A 550 -10.80 -8.45 30.06
N GLY A 551 -12.04 -8.60 30.55
CA GLY A 551 -12.62 -9.91 30.86
C GLY A 551 -12.60 -10.88 29.67
N GLY A 552 -11.83 -11.98 29.79
CA GLY A 552 -11.67 -12.99 28.74
C GLY A 552 -10.49 -12.75 27.78
N TYR A 553 -9.70 -11.69 28.00
CA TYR A 553 -8.44 -11.41 27.29
C TYR A 553 -7.25 -11.60 28.25
N GLN A 554 -6.08 -11.88 27.69
CA GLN A 554 -4.77 -11.80 28.33
C GLN A 554 -4.18 -10.39 28.17
N SER A 555 -3.07 -10.12 28.86
CA SER A 555 -2.42 -8.81 28.87
C SER A 555 -1.05 -8.90 28.19
N ASN A 556 -1.06 -9.24 26.89
CA ASN A 556 0.15 -9.47 26.09
C ASN A 556 0.24 -8.52 24.89
N GLY A 557 1.31 -7.77 24.75
CA GLY A 557 1.52 -6.81 23.66
C GLY A 557 2.99 -6.78 23.25
N GLY A 558 3.28 -6.32 22.04
CA GLY A 558 4.61 -6.48 21.50
C GLY A 558 4.84 -5.82 20.16
N LEU A 559 6.11 -5.83 19.78
CA LEU A 559 6.61 -5.35 18.50
C LEU A 559 6.98 -6.54 17.62
N VAL A 560 6.85 -6.37 16.31
CA VAL A 560 7.19 -7.35 15.27
C VAL A 560 8.33 -6.78 14.45
N PHE A 561 9.29 -7.63 14.11
CA PHE A 561 10.40 -7.28 13.24
C PHE A 561 10.78 -8.46 12.35
N ASP A 562 11.47 -8.16 11.25
CA ASP A 562 11.82 -9.15 10.23
C ASP A 562 10.60 -9.99 9.80
N TYR A 563 9.46 -9.33 9.59
CA TYR A 563 8.24 -9.97 9.11
C TYR A 563 8.35 -10.29 7.62
N GLN A 564 8.30 -11.57 7.28
CA GLN A 564 8.28 -12.06 5.90
C GLN A 564 6.85 -12.42 5.48
N ASP A 565 6.16 -13.17 6.35
CA ASP A 565 4.77 -13.56 6.19
C ASP A 565 4.17 -13.97 7.55
N ALA A 566 2.88 -14.32 7.57
CA ALA A 566 2.17 -14.68 8.80
C ALA A 566 2.69 -15.97 9.49
N LEU A 567 3.55 -16.73 8.80
CA LEU A 567 4.18 -17.96 9.27
C LEU A 567 5.67 -17.76 9.60
N ASN A 568 6.28 -16.63 9.20
CA ASN A 568 7.71 -16.36 9.32
C ASN A 568 7.98 -14.91 9.75
N PHE A 569 8.22 -14.69 11.04
CA PHE A 569 8.54 -13.36 11.59
C PHE A 569 9.18 -13.45 12.98
N LYS A 570 9.74 -12.34 13.47
CA LYS A 570 10.30 -12.23 14.82
C LYS A 570 9.51 -11.23 15.66
N TYR A 571 9.57 -11.37 16.97
CA TYR A 571 8.78 -10.54 17.85
C TYR A 571 9.43 -10.29 19.22
N ILE A 572 9.09 -9.15 19.80
CA ILE A 572 9.14 -8.88 21.24
C ILE A 572 7.74 -8.99 21.79
N LEU A 573 7.56 -9.64 22.94
CA LEU A 573 6.27 -9.74 23.61
C LEU A 573 6.43 -9.55 25.12
N GLY A 574 5.79 -8.50 25.65
CA GLY A 574 5.56 -8.31 27.08
C GLY A 574 4.33 -9.10 27.52
N SER A 575 4.44 -9.84 28.62
CA SER A 575 3.33 -10.61 29.19
C SER A 575 3.19 -10.35 30.68
N VAL A 576 2.09 -9.72 31.09
CA VAL A 576 1.83 -9.44 32.51
C VAL A 576 1.61 -10.72 33.29
N GLU A 577 0.77 -11.63 32.80
CA GLU A 577 0.50 -12.90 33.46
C GLU A 577 1.74 -13.80 33.48
N GLY A 578 2.56 -13.73 32.42
CA GLY A 578 3.83 -14.44 32.31
C GLY A 578 4.99 -13.82 33.11
N ARG A 579 4.81 -12.60 33.64
CA ARG A 579 5.83 -11.81 34.36
C ARG A 579 7.18 -11.74 33.62
N ARG A 580 7.14 -11.48 32.32
CA ARG A 580 8.34 -11.49 31.48
C ARG A 580 8.18 -10.70 30.20
N TRP A 581 9.31 -10.25 29.68
CA TRP A 581 9.52 -9.95 28.27
C TRP A 581 10.07 -11.18 27.57
N THR A 582 9.65 -11.41 26.32
CA THR A 582 10.08 -12.51 25.48
C THR A 582 10.51 -11.97 24.12
N MET A 583 11.73 -12.28 23.70
CA MET A 583 12.10 -12.21 22.29
C MET A 583 11.92 -13.61 21.70
N GLY A 584 11.20 -13.71 20.59
CA GLY A 584 10.86 -14.98 19.96
C GLY A 584 10.77 -14.89 18.44
N GLU A 585 10.52 -16.02 17.80
CA GLU A 585 10.30 -16.11 16.37
C GLU A 585 9.18 -17.10 16.05
N VAL A 586 8.52 -16.88 14.91
CA VAL A 586 7.63 -17.82 14.28
C VAL A 586 8.30 -18.29 13.00
N VAL A 587 8.43 -19.60 12.82
CA VAL A 587 9.03 -20.21 11.62
C VAL A 587 8.10 -21.30 11.11
N ASN A 588 7.65 -21.19 9.86
CA ASN A 588 6.64 -22.06 9.26
C ASN A 588 5.39 -22.24 10.15
N GLY A 589 4.98 -21.17 10.83
CA GLY A 589 3.83 -21.13 11.75
C GLY A 589 4.10 -21.69 13.15
N SER A 590 5.31 -22.19 13.43
CA SER A 590 5.70 -22.66 14.76
C SER A 590 6.30 -21.51 15.58
N ASP A 591 5.66 -21.17 16.70
CA ASP A 591 6.10 -20.13 17.62
C ASP A 591 7.14 -20.67 18.62
N ARG A 592 8.30 -20.00 18.71
CA ARG A 592 9.40 -20.33 19.60
C ARG A 592 9.87 -19.10 20.36
N ALA A 593 9.79 -19.19 21.69
CA ALA A 593 10.50 -18.26 22.57
C ALA A 593 12.01 -18.51 22.49
N LEU A 594 12.76 -17.45 22.23
CA LEU A 594 14.20 -17.51 21.98
C LEU A 594 14.99 -17.07 23.22
N THR A 595 14.60 -15.94 23.82
CA THR A 595 15.16 -15.37 25.05
C THR A 595 14.03 -14.77 25.88
N THR A 596 14.10 -14.88 27.21
CA THR A 596 13.12 -14.26 28.13
C THR A 596 13.81 -13.55 29.28
N ARG A 597 13.29 -12.40 29.70
CA ARG A 597 13.71 -11.69 30.92
C ARG A 597 12.52 -11.51 31.86
N SER A 598 12.70 -11.92 33.11
CA SER A 598 11.67 -11.76 34.15
C SER A 598 11.44 -10.27 34.44
N ALA A 599 10.17 -9.86 34.50
CA ALA A 599 9.78 -8.49 34.80
C ALA A 599 8.37 -8.46 35.41
N THR A 600 8.14 -7.58 36.40
CA THR A 600 6.78 -7.34 36.91
C THR A 600 6.14 -6.24 36.09
N LEU A 601 5.22 -6.62 35.21
CA LEU A 601 4.49 -5.69 34.36
C LEU A 601 3.14 -5.30 35.00
N SER A 602 2.65 -4.11 34.67
CA SER A 602 1.40 -3.51 35.15
C SER A 602 0.41 -3.40 33.99
N GLN A 603 -0.87 -3.50 34.32
CA GLN A 603 -1.98 -3.42 33.37
C GLN A 603 -2.51 -2.00 33.18
N THR A 604 -2.02 -1.04 33.98
CA THR A 604 -2.61 0.30 34.12
C THR A 604 -1.60 1.42 33.88
N ARG A 605 -0.40 1.10 33.39
CA ARG A 605 0.63 2.08 33.05
C ARG A 605 1.05 1.90 31.61
N ASP A 606 1.55 2.99 31.04
CA ASP A 606 2.22 2.96 29.76
C ASP A 606 3.68 2.58 29.94
N TYR A 607 4.20 1.93 28.93
CA TYR A 607 5.61 1.55 28.80
C TYR A 607 6.13 2.21 27.55
N GLU A 608 7.27 2.88 27.64
CA GLU A 608 8.02 3.26 26.46
C GLU A 608 8.84 2.05 26.02
N VAL A 609 8.54 1.52 24.84
CA VAL A 609 9.15 0.31 24.31
C VAL A 609 9.90 0.67 23.05
N VAL A 610 11.22 0.49 23.06
CA VAL A 610 12.09 0.77 21.92
C VAL A 610 12.81 -0.51 21.51
N LEU A 611 12.64 -0.91 20.26
CA LEU A 611 13.40 -1.96 19.62
C LEU A 611 14.44 -1.33 18.69
N VAL A 612 15.71 -1.47 19.06
CA VAL A 612 16.84 -1.10 18.22
C VAL A 612 17.33 -2.34 17.49
N ILE A 613 17.47 -2.23 16.17
CA ILE A 613 18.01 -3.26 15.29
C ILE A 613 19.31 -2.71 14.71
N GLU A 614 20.39 -3.45 14.87
CA GLU A 614 21.72 -3.12 14.35
C GLU A 614 22.24 -4.32 13.55
N GLY A 615 22.00 -4.31 12.25
CA GLY A 615 22.27 -5.43 11.36
C GLY A 615 21.55 -6.70 11.80
N ALA A 616 22.28 -7.62 12.44
CA ALA A 616 21.76 -8.90 12.91
C ALA A 616 21.38 -8.91 14.40
N THR A 617 21.68 -7.84 15.14
CA THR A 617 21.40 -7.73 16.58
C THR A 617 20.12 -6.95 16.80
N ALA A 618 19.26 -7.46 17.69
CA ALA A 618 18.10 -6.75 18.17
C ALA A 618 18.22 -6.53 19.68
N THR A 619 17.99 -5.29 20.10
CA THR A 619 18.06 -4.84 21.49
C THR A 619 16.75 -4.17 21.87
N LEU A 620 16.12 -4.67 22.92
CA LEU A 620 14.90 -4.13 23.50
C LEU A 620 15.25 -3.24 24.69
N PHE A 621 14.82 -1.99 24.65
CA PHE A 621 14.79 -1.08 25.79
C PHE A 621 13.34 -0.89 26.27
N VAL A 622 13.15 -0.86 27.58
CA VAL A 622 11.85 -0.62 28.22
C VAL A 622 12.04 0.43 29.30
N ASP A 623 11.34 1.55 29.19
CA ASP A 623 11.51 2.72 30.06
C ASP A 623 13.02 3.09 30.18
N GLU A 624 13.69 3.24 29.03
CA GLU A 624 15.13 3.52 28.85
C GLU A 624 16.11 2.42 29.33
N VAL A 625 15.62 1.31 29.90
CA VAL A 625 16.49 0.24 30.40
C VAL A 625 16.65 -0.89 29.38
N GLU A 626 17.91 -1.22 29.02
CA GLU A 626 18.22 -2.39 28.21
C GLU A 626 17.66 -3.66 28.88
N THR A 627 16.75 -4.32 28.17
CA THR A 627 15.94 -5.42 28.66
C THR A 627 16.33 -6.74 27.99
N ILE A 628 16.33 -6.84 26.67
CA ILE A 628 16.74 -8.08 25.97
C ILE A 628 17.60 -7.76 24.76
N THR A 629 18.79 -8.36 24.69
CA THR A 629 19.68 -8.28 23.53
C THR A 629 19.88 -9.66 22.93
N ARG A 630 19.86 -9.75 21.60
CA ARG A 630 20.13 -11.00 20.88
C ARG A 630 20.63 -10.77 19.46
N THR A 631 21.67 -11.49 19.09
CA THR A 631 22.18 -11.58 17.71
C THR A 631 21.59 -12.79 16.98
N PHE A 632 21.17 -12.56 15.74
CA PHE A 632 20.62 -13.56 14.82
C PHE A 632 21.64 -13.91 13.73
N SER A 633 21.36 -14.93 12.92
CA SER A 633 22.29 -15.44 11.89
C SER A 633 22.33 -14.60 10.61
N GLY A 634 21.53 -13.52 10.51
CA GLY A 634 21.45 -12.65 9.34
C GLY A 634 20.83 -11.31 9.70
N ASN A 635 20.89 -10.35 8.77
CA ASN A 635 20.36 -9.01 8.98
C ASN A 635 18.84 -9.05 9.15
N LEU A 636 18.34 -8.17 10.02
CA LEU A 636 16.93 -8.12 10.42
C LEU A 636 16.13 -7.05 9.67
N ASN A 637 16.77 -6.32 8.75
CA ASN A 637 16.16 -5.26 7.95
C ASN A 637 15.54 -5.74 6.62
N THR A 638 15.44 -7.06 6.43
CA THR A 638 14.88 -7.65 5.20
C THR A 638 13.38 -7.86 5.23
N GLY A 639 12.77 -7.88 6.42
CA GLY A 639 11.32 -8.01 6.59
C GLY A 639 10.70 -6.73 7.11
N SER A 640 9.37 -6.69 7.15
CA SER A 640 8.64 -5.54 7.65
C SER A 640 8.65 -5.45 9.18
N LEU A 641 8.29 -4.27 9.68
CA LEU A 641 8.14 -3.97 11.11
C LEU A 641 6.66 -3.86 11.47
N GLY A 642 6.30 -4.02 12.74
CA GLY A 642 4.90 -3.88 13.14
C GLY A 642 4.61 -4.14 14.60
N LEU A 643 3.34 -4.44 14.87
CA LEU A 643 2.76 -4.55 16.20
C LEU A 643 2.07 -5.91 16.35
N THR A 644 2.09 -6.46 17.56
CA THR A 644 1.43 -7.74 17.85
C THR A 644 0.73 -7.75 19.22
N GLY A 645 -0.46 -8.33 19.24
CA GLY A 645 -1.17 -8.70 20.46
C GLY A 645 -1.46 -10.20 20.48
N VAL A 646 -1.35 -10.85 21.64
CA VAL A 646 -1.68 -12.28 21.78
C VAL A 646 -2.82 -12.45 22.77
N ARG A 647 -4.00 -12.80 22.24
CA ARG A 647 -5.26 -12.94 22.98
C ARG A 647 -5.58 -11.71 23.84
N SER A 648 -5.23 -10.52 23.36
CA SER A 648 -5.14 -9.31 24.18
C SER A 648 -5.89 -8.12 23.62
N LYS A 649 -6.02 -7.11 24.49
CA LYS A 649 -6.38 -5.73 24.16
C LYS A 649 -5.24 -4.79 24.51
N SER A 650 -4.10 -5.01 23.88
CA SER A 650 -2.94 -4.12 24.05
C SER A 650 -3.16 -2.86 23.24
N HIS A 651 -2.87 -1.72 23.86
CA HIS A 651 -2.96 -0.42 23.25
C HIS A 651 -1.55 0.01 22.82
N PHE A 652 -1.46 0.60 21.64
CA PHE A 652 -0.25 1.13 21.05
C PHE A 652 -0.51 2.57 20.64
N ASP A 653 0.48 3.41 20.88
CA ASP A 653 0.47 4.83 20.58
C ASP A 653 1.91 5.30 20.31
N ASP A 654 2.08 6.52 19.79
CA ASP A 654 3.35 7.18 19.49
C ASP A 654 4.34 6.28 18.72
N ILE A 655 3.90 5.66 17.63
CA ILE A 655 4.79 4.80 16.86
C ILE A 655 5.82 5.64 16.11
N VAL A 656 7.10 5.31 16.29
CA VAL A 656 8.17 5.88 15.47
C VAL A 656 8.97 4.75 14.83
N ILE A 657 9.18 4.86 13.53
CA ILE A 657 10.14 4.02 12.80
C ILE A 657 11.12 4.92 12.08
N ARG A 658 12.41 4.73 12.35
CA ARG A 658 13.48 5.56 11.76
C ARG A 658 14.78 4.80 11.68
N GLU A 659 15.73 5.36 10.93
CA GLU A 659 17.12 4.93 11.03
C GLU A 659 17.63 5.14 12.46
N PHE A 660 18.25 4.11 13.01
CA PHE A 660 18.97 4.22 14.27
C PHE A 660 20.41 4.60 13.97
N ILE A 661 20.87 5.71 14.54
CA ILE A 661 22.24 6.15 14.40
C ILE A 661 22.92 5.94 15.77
N PRO A 662 23.76 4.90 15.94
CA PRO A 662 24.41 4.63 17.21
C PRO A 662 25.28 5.81 17.64
N SER A 663 25.40 6.04 18.94
CA SER A 663 26.32 7.01 19.53
C SER A 663 27.45 6.30 20.28
N PRO A 664 28.59 6.96 20.51
CA PRO A 664 29.56 6.47 21.49
C PRO A 664 28.91 6.33 22.88
N ASP A 665 29.52 5.55 23.77
CA ASP A 665 29.09 5.33 25.15
C ASP A 665 30.12 5.95 26.10
N ALA A 666 29.69 6.98 26.85
CA ALA A 666 30.52 7.77 27.73
C ALA A 666 30.43 7.26 29.18
N GLU A 667 31.55 6.86 29.74
CA GLU A 667 31.63 6.31 31.10
C GLU A 667 32.09 7.37 32.10
N ASN A 668 31.72 7.19 33.37
CA ASN A 668 32.04 8.17 34.41
C ASN A 668 33.50 8.05 34.89
N ASP A 669 34.13 9.20 35.15
CA ASP A 669 35.52 9.32 35.59
C ASP A 669 35.68 9.83 37.02
N SER A 670 36.88 9.65 37.56
CA SER A 670 37.26 10.31 38.81
C SER A 670 38.74 10.71 38.88
N PHE A 671 39.04 11.74 39.67
CA PHE A 671 40.42 12.19 39.87
C PHE A 671 40.69 12.78 41.26
N GLN A 672 41.97 12.91 41.60
CA GLN A 672 42.43 13.71 42.74
C GLN A 672 43.64 14.53 42.32
N THR A 673 43.69 15.80 42.71
CA THR A 673 44.86 16.68 42.48
C THR A 673 45.18 17.47 43.74
N LEU A 674 46.36 18.10 43.78
CA LEU A 674 46.75 19.02 44.84
C LEU A 674 46.21 20.43 44.56
N VAL A 675 46.00 21.19 45.64
CA VAL A 675 45.74 22.63 45.56
C VAL A 675 46.75 23.32 44.62
N ASN A 676 46.26 24.26 43.81
CA ASN A 676 47.06 25.01 42.84
C ASN A 676 47.79 24.14 41.78
N THR A 677 47.42 22.87 41.63
CA THR A 677 48.06 21.94 40.68
C THR A 677 47.05 21.54 39.61
N ALA A 678 47.30 21.96 38.38
CA ALA A 678 46.52 21.53 37.23
C ALA A 678 46.76 20.04 36.92
N ILE A 679 45.75 19.36 36.39
CA ILE A 679 45.79 17.94 36.02
C ILE A 679 45.14 17.74 34.65
N ASP A 680 45.74 16.88 33.82
CA ASP A 680 45.21 16.46 32.52
C ASP A 680 44.53 15.10 32.68
N LEU A 681 43.24 15.03 32.38
CA LEU A 681 42.40 13.86 32.60
C LEU A 681 42.20 13.09 31.28
N GLN A 682 42.45 11.79 31.32
CA GLN A 682 42.24 10.84 30.22
C GLN A 682 40.80 10.32 30.25
N VAL A 683 39.82 11.18 29.97
CA VAL A 683 38.39 10.85 30.11
C VAL A 683 37.89 9.85 29.07
N LEU A 684 38.64 9.62 27.98
CA LEU A 684 38.24 8.70 26.91
C LEU A 684 38.70 7.24 27.15
N ASP A 685 39.51 6.96 28.18
CA ASP A 685 40.15 5.64 28.39
C ASP A 685 39.14 4.52 28.69
N ASN A 686 37.99 4.86 29.26
CA ASN A 686 36.88 3.97 29.62
C ASN A 686 35.67 4.12 28.68
N ASP A 687 35.73 5.02 27.71
CA ASP A 687 34.64 5.25 26.74
C ASP A 687 34.66 4.23 25.60
N THR A 688 33.47 3.88 25.11
CA THR A 688 33.34 2.91 24.01
C THR A 688 32.92 3.62 22.72
N PRO A 689 33.76 3.62 21.67
CA PRO A 689 33.39 4.18 20.37
C PRO A 689 32.39 3.27 19.64
N VAL A 690 31.63 3.86 18.71
CA VAL A 690 30.87 3.10 17.72
C VAL A 690 31.84 2.33 16.81
N GLU A 691 31.47 1.13 16.37
CA GLU A 691 32.31 0.29 15.51
C GLU A 691 32.79 1.07 14.26
N ASN A 692 34.10 1.03 14.00
CA ASN A 692 34.78 1.74 12.89
C ASN A 692 34.76 3.28 12.98
N THR A 693 34.48 3.85 14.15
CA THR A 693 34.63 5.29 14.40
C THR A 693 35.79 5.56 15.37
N THR A 694 36.31 6.78 15.35
CA THR A 694 37.16 7.34 16.43
C THR A 694 36.34 8.31 17.27
N ILE A 695 36.72 8.53 18.53
CA ILE A 695 36.05 9.43 19.47
C ILE A 695 36.98 10.54 19.95
N HIS A 696 36.42 11.70 20.27
CA HIS A 696 37.12 12.84 20.85
C HIS A 696 36.21 13.58 21.84
N VAL A 697 36.78 14.40 22.72
CA VAL A 697 36.04 15.31 23.60
C VAL A 697 35.61 16.54 22.79
N SER A 698 34.31 16.73 22.62
CA SER A 698 33.77 17.85 21.85
C SER A 698 33.27 19.01 22.72
N ALA A 699 32.93 18.73 23.98
CA ALA A 699 32.52 19.74 24.95
C ALA A 699 32.83 19.33 26.39
N VAL A 700 32.96 20.34 27.25
CA VAL A 700 33.00 20.19 28.72
C VAL A 700 32.05 21.19 29.36
N SER A 701 31.38 20.79 30.44
CA SER A 701 30.55 21.70 31.22
C SER A 701 31.41 22.71 31.98
N THR A 702 30.78 23.68 32.64
CA THR A 702 31.46 24.50 33.65
C THR A 702 31.52 23.76 34.99
N THR A 703 32.51 24.09 35.83
CA THR A 703 32.58 23.60 37.22
C THR A 703 32.86 24.73 38.20
N ALA A 704 32.44 24.55 39.45
CA ALA A 704 32.86 25.42 40.54
C ALA A 704 34.23 24.95 41.04
N GLY A 705 35.12 25.88 41.42
CA GLY A 705 36.42 25.55 42.00
C GLY A 705 37.59 25.45 41.01
N GLY A 706 37.37 25.68 39.71
CA GLY A 706 38.46 25.79 38.73
C GLY A 706 38.00 26.08 37.31
N THR A 707 38.93 26.00 36.36
CA THR A 707 38.68 26.14 34.92
C THR A 707 38.97 24.82 34.19
N LEU A 708 38.22 24.57 33.12
CA LEU A 708 38.36 23.39 32.27
C LEU A 708 38.84 23.80 30.87
N GLU A 709 39.78 23.06 30.31
CA GLU A 709 40.34 23.25 28.98
C GLU A 709 40.38 21.91 28.25
N MET A 710 39.89 21.85 27.02
CA MET A 710 40.00 20.67 26.15
C MET A 710 41.35 20.72 25.44
N LEU A 711 42.11 19.63 25.52
CA LEU A 711 43.46 19.55 24.97
C LEU A 711 43.57 18.44 23.94
N ASP A 712 44.23 18.76 22.84
CA ASP A 712 44.63 17.83 21.79
C ASP A 712 45.80 16.95 22.25
N GLY A 713 45.74 15.66 21.91
CA GLY A 713 46.78 14.70 22.24
C GLY A 713 47.87 14.59 21.18
N PRO A 714 48.72 13.55 21.26
CA PRO A 714 49.86 13.39 20.35
C PRO A 714 49.48 12.80 18.98
N ASP A 715 48.19 12.69 18.67
CA ASP A 715 47.73 12.16 17.40
C ASP A 715 47.75 13.24 16.28
N ALA A 716 47.22 12.91 15.11
CA ALA A 716 47.31 13.76 13.93
C ALA A 716 45.98 14.42 13.52
N ASP A 717 44.93 14.32 14.34
CA ASP A 717 43.59 14.76 13.96
C ASP A 717 43.20 16.15 14.47
N SER A 718 43.99 16.71 15.40
CA SER A 718 43.77 18.03 16.00
C SER A 718 42.46 18.16 16.78
N LEU A 719 41.92 17.05 17.26
CA LEU A 719 40.74 16.98 18.13
C LEU A 719 41.17 16.78 19.59
N ALA A 720 40.30 17.13 20.53
CA ALA A 720 40.68 17.05 21.94
C ALA A 720 40.56 15.62 22.48
N ASP A 721 41.61 15.14 23.12
CA ASP A 721 41.68 13.82 23.78
C ASP A 721 41.56 13.93 25.30
N PHE A 722 41.92 15.09 25.86
CA PHE A 722 42.03 15.28 27.31
C PHE A 722 41.23 16.46 27.80
N VAL A 723 40.87 16.40 29.08
CA VAL A 723 40.33 17.56 29.80
C VAL A 723 41.34 17.99 30.86
N ARG A 724 41.90 19.19 30.72
CA ARG A 724 42.71 19.83 31.77
C ARG A 724 41.81 20.54 32.76
N PHE A 725 41.89 20.13 34.02
CA PHE A 725 41.32 20.87 35.13
C PHE A 725 42.40 21.67 35.83
N THR A 726 42.19 22.99 35.94
CA THR A 726 43.04 23.90 36.73
C THR A 726 42.24 24.43 37.90
N PRO A 727 42.56 24.03 39.15
CA PRO A 727 41.89 24.58 40.33
C PRO A 727 42.02 26.10 40.38
N ASN A 728 40.97 26.78 40.88
CA ASN A 728 41.07 28.18 41.27
C ASN A 728 42.16 28.31 42.33
N GLN A 729 42.78 29.49 42.40
CA GLN A 729 43.82 29.74 43.39
C GLN A 729 43.31 29.41 44.80
N ASP A 730 44.07 28.58 45.51
CA ASP A 730 43.87 28.12 46.87
C ASP A 730 42.57 27.31 47.11
N PHE A 731 41.84 26.96 46.04
CA PHE A 731 40.63 26.14 46.13
C PHE A 731 40.94 24.71 46.60
N ARG A 732 40.12 24.20 47.52
CA ARG A 732 40.11 22.82 48.03
C ARG A 732 38.68 22.31 48.11
N GLY A 733 38.51 21.00 47.97
CA GLY A 733 37.21 20.32 48.09
C GLY A 733 36.81 19.52 46.84
N GLU A 734 35.55 19.09 46.82
CA GLU A 734 34.99 18.27 45.74
C GLU A 734 34.69 19.11 44.48
N VAL A 735 34.89 18.50 43.32
CA VAL A 735 34.68 19.07 41.98
C VAL A 735 33.89 18.06 41.16
N ASP A 736 32.81 18.51 40.55
CA ASP A 736 31.99 17.72 39.62
C ASP A 736 31.82 18.49 38.30
N PHE A 737 31.93 17.80 37.16
CA PHE A 737 31.58 18.32 35.84
C PHE A 737 31.22 17.19 34.87
N THR A 738 30.73 17.53 33.69
CA THR A 738 30.47 16.56 32.61
C THR A 738 31.31 16.89 31.38
N TYR A 739 31.57 15.88 30.56
CA TYR A 739 32.18 16.03 29.25
C TYR A 739 31.29 15.38 28.19
N THR A 740 31.44 15.80 26.93
CA THR A 740 30.75 15.23 25.79
C THR A 740 31.77 14.55 24.90
N VAL A 741 31.62 13.24 24.72
CA VAL A 741 32.37 12.47 23.72
C VAL A 741 31.63 12.53 22.40
N THR A 742 32.34 12.65 21.28
CA THR A 742 31.75 12.67 19.94
C THR A 742 32.56 11.81 18.99
N ASP A 743 31.88 10.99 18.22
CA ASP A 743 32.51 10.13 17.24
C ASP A 743 32.77 10.85 15.90
N SER A 744 33.56 10.22 15.04
CA SER A 744 33.86 10.71 13.68
C SER A 744 32.63 10.78 12.75
N ALA A 745 31.49 10.20 13.13
CA ALA A 745 30.21 10.29 12.41
C ALA A 745 29.34 11.47 12.92
N GLY A 746 29.76 12.14 14.00
CA GLY A 746 29.08 13.30 14.59
C GLY A 746 28.09 12.96 15.72
N GLN A 747 28.07 11.70 16.18
CA GLN A 747 27.19 11.25 17.27
C GLN A 747 27.88 11.42 18.62
N SER A 748 27.12 11.73 19.67
CA SER A 748 27.68 12.14 20.95
C SER A 748 26.99 11.54 22.16
N ASP A 749 27.75 11.37 23.25
CA ASP A 749 27.23 10.99 24.58
C ASP A 749 27.94 11.78 25.70
N VAL A 750 27.44 11.72 26.94
CA VAL A 750 27.87 12.56 28.06
C VAL A 750 28.28 11.76 29.30
N GLY A 751 29.56 11.83 29.66
CA GLY A 751 30.10 11.25 30.90
C GLY A 751 30.22 12.27 32.04
N LYS A 752 30.19 11.81 33.30
CA LYS A 752 30.44 12.63 34.50
C LYS A 752 31.84 12.39 35.05
N VAL A 753 32.54 13.47 35.40
CA VAL A 753 33.80 13.44 36.17
C VAL A 753 33.56 13.90 37.61
N SER A 754 34.01 13.11 38.59
CA SER A 754 34.00 13.46 40.01
C SER A 754 35.41 13.48 40.60
N GLY A 755 35.85 14.59 41.17
CA GLY A 755 37.20 14.69 41.73
C GLY A 755 37.33 15.48 43.02
N ILE A 756 38.52 15.42 43.62
CA ILE A 756 38.86 16.11 44.88
C ILE A 756 40.15 16.93 44.69
N VAL A 757 40.10 18.22 45.02
CA VAL A 757 41.29 19.06 45.18
C VAL A 757 41.72 19.01 46.65
N ALA A 758 42.82 18.31 46.89
CA ALA A 758 43.30 17.98 48.21
C ALA A 758 44.45 18.88 48.66
N ALA A 759 44.66 18.91 49.98
CA ALA A 759 45.74 19.64 50.60
C ALA A 759 47.10 18.96 50.41
N GLY A 760 48.15 19.75 50.14
CA GLY A 760 49.54 19.35 50.39
C GLY A 760 49.97 19.68 51.82
N LEU A 761 51.19 19.30 52.20
CA LEU A 761 51.82 19.74 53.45
C LEU A 761 52.69 20.99 53.20
N PRO A 762 52.70 21.98 54.10
CA PRO A 762 51.92 22.06 55.33
C PRO A 762 50.45 22.43 55.09
N VAL A 763 49.58 21.97 55.98
CA VAL A 763 48.19 22.45 56.10
C VAL A 763 48.12 23.42 57.26
N TYR A 764 47.44 24.55 57.09
CA TYR A 764 47.14 25.50 58.15
C TYR A 764 45.75 26.08 57.94
N ASP A 765 44.93 26.04 58.99
CA ASP A 765 43.58 26.56 59.01
C ASP A 765 43.29 27.22 60.37
N ASP A 766 43.04 28.52 60.35
CA ASP A 766 42.65 29.30 61.54
C ASP A 766 41.13 29.42 61.69
N PHE A 767 40.36 28.86 60.76
CA PHE A 767 38.90 28.85 60.67
C PHE A 767 38.23 30.23 60.72
N ASN A 768 38.98 31.33 60.53
CA ASN A 768 38.46 32.70 60.67
C ASN A 768 37.46 33.10 59.58
N ASP A 769 37.51 32.41 58.44
CA ASP A 769 36.54 32.55 57.35
C ASP A 769 35.25 31.74 57.58
N ASN A 770 35.20 30.92 58.64
CA ASN A 770 34.12 29.98 58.96
C ASN A 770 33.93 28.88 57.91
N ILE A 771 35.01 28.51 57.23
CA ILE A 771 35.06 27.38 56.30
C ILE A 771 36.04 26.33 56.89
N ALA A 772 35.88 25.08 56.51
CA ALA A 772 36.75 23.97 56.93
C ALA A 772 36.92 22.99 55.76
N GLU A 773 37.35 23.52 54.63
CA GLU A 773 37.42 22.85 53.32
C GLU A 773 38.43 21.70 53.26
N ASP A 774 39.42 21.71 54.14
CA ASP A 774 40.41 20.64 54.23
C ASP A 774 39.89 19.38 54.95
N PHE A 775 38.68 19.40 55.51
CA PHE A 775 38.13 18.28 56.28
C PHE A 775 36.93 17.62 55.60
N SER A 776 36.95 16.28 55.56
CA SER A 776 35.77 15.46 55.28
C SER A 776 35.07 15.04 56.57
N TYR A 777 33.77 15.31 56.67
CA TYR A 777 32.95 14.94 57.83
C TYR A 777 31.48 14.71 57.43
N ALA A 778 30.80 13.84 58.18
CA ALA A 778 29.38 13.58 57.96
C ALA A 778 28.53 14.84 58.25
N ALA A 779 27.56 15.13 57.39
CA ALA A 779 26.70 16.32 57.52
C ALA A 779 26.10 16.44 58.92
N GLY A 780 26.21 17.63 59.52
CA GLY A 780 25.69 17.92 60.86
C GLY A 780 26.54 17.39 62.02
N THR A 781 27.70 16.76 61.78
CA THR A 781 28.62 16.33 62.86
C THR A 781 29.66 17.38 63.24
N TRP A 782 29.99 18.30 62.33
CA TRP A 782 30.89 19.43 62.53
C TRP A 782 30.36 20.68 61.83
N ALA A 783 30.80 21.85 62.30
CA ALA A 783 30.55 23.14 61.64
C ALA A 783 31.65 24.13 61.99
N ALA A 784 32.14 24.88 61.00
CA ALA A 784 32.98 26.06 61.20
C ALA A 784 32.09 27.29 61.38
N ALA A 785 32.22 27.98 62.52
CA ALA A 785 31.47 29.19 62.84
C ALA A 785 32.17 29.97 63.95
N ASP A 786 32.02 31.29 63.94
CA ASP A 786 32.64 32.22 64.89
C ASP A 786 34.16 32.03 65.01
N GLY A 787 34.85 31.73 63.90
CA GLY A 787 36.30 31.51 63.88
C GLY A 787 36.75 30.17 64.45
N ARG A 788 35.83 29.18 64.63
CA ARG A 788 36.16 27.88 65.22
C ARG A 788 35.50 26.71 64.52
N PHE A 789 36.25 25.63 64.33
CA PHE A 789 35.72 24.36 63.88
C PHE A 789 35.20 23.53 65.07
N THR A 790 33.88 23.31 65.08
CA THR A 790 33.16 22.84 66.26
C THR A 790 32.39 21.56 65.99
N SER A 791 32.62 20.52 66.80
CA SER A 791 31.82 19.30 66.75
C SER A 791 30.39 19.54 67.25
N GLN A 792 29.42 18.82 66.71
CA GLN A 792 27.99 19.06 66.97
C GLN A 792 27.31 17.88 67.67
N ASN A 793 27.76 16.64 67.43
CA ASN A 793 27.12 15.46 68.02
C ASN A 793 27.51 15.27 69.49
N GLN A 794 26.52 15.43 70.38
CA GLN A 794 26.71 15.30 71.83
C GLN A 794 26.51 13.87 72.36
N ASN A 795 26.02 12.94 71.54
CA ASN A 795 25.69 11.56 71.90
C ASN A 795 26.21 10.60 70.82
N GLY A 796 27.53 10.49 70.70
CA GLY A 796 28.21 9.67 69.70
C GLY A 796 29.64 10.15 69.46
N THR A 797 30.29 9.59 68.44
CA THR A 797 31.58 10.08 67.94
C THR A 797 31.32 11.04 66.78
N SER A 798 31.91 12.23 66.82
CA SER A 798 32.04 13.11 65.66
C SER A 798 33.45 12.93 65.12
N MET A 799 33.58 12.60 63.84
CA MET A 799 34.86 12.38 63.15
C MET A 799 34.99 13.38 62.00
N ALA A 800 36.15 14.03 61.89
CA ALA A 800 36.52 14.85 60.75
C ALA A 800 37.93 14.44 60.31
N THR A 801 38.07 13.92 59.09
CA THR A 801 39.35 13.48 58.53
C THR A 801 39.91 14.51 57.57
N LEU A 802 41.21 14.75 57.62
CA LEU A 802 41.91 15.67 56.74
C LEU A 802 42.03 15.08 55.31
N ASN A 803 41.72 15.89 54.31
CA ASN A 803 41.80 15.58 52.89
C ASN A 803 43.22 15.88 52.37
N LEU A 804 44.18 15.01 52.68
CA LEU A 804 45.54 15.09 52.15
C LEU A 804 45.64 14.40 50.79
N GLY A 805 46.30 15.06 49.83
CA GLY A 805 46.63 14.50 48.52
C GLY A 805 48.07 14.00 48.41
N VAL A 806 48.78 13.95 49.52
CA VAL A 806 50.14 13.43 49.63
C VAL A 806 50.21 12.38 50.73
N ASP A 807 51.11 11.42 50.58
CA ASP A 807 51.45 10.49 51.65
C ASP A 807 52.03 11.25 52.85
N LEU A 808 51.76 10.75 54.06
CA LEU A 808 52.31 11.35 55.27
C LEU A 808 53.83 11.09 55.35
N PRO A 809 54.65 12.10 55.70
CA PRO A 809 56.07 11.90 55.88
C PRO A 809 56.34 11.07 57.14
N ASN A 810 57.50 10.42 57.21
CA ASN A 810 57.90 9.61 58.38
C ASN A 810 58.00 10.43 59.69
N LYS A 811 58.16 11.75 59.60
CA LYS A 811 58.11 12.65 60.76
C LYS A 811 57.15 13.81 60.47
N TYR A 812 56.07 13.94 61.23
CA TYR A 812 55.11 15.03 61.10
C TYR A 812 54.61 15.50 62.47
N LEU A 813 54.02 16.69 62.49
CA LEU A 813 53.26 17.16 63.63
C LEU A 813 51.86 17.57 63.23
N MET A 814 50.93 17.45 64.17
CA MET A 814 49.62 18.08 64.15
C MET A 814 49.55 19.04 65.32
N ARG A 815 49.15 20.29 65.09
CA ARG A 815 48.96 21.28 66.15
C ARG A 815 47.59 21.92 66.02
N ALA A 816 46.97 22.26 67.14
CA ALA A 816 45.77 23.07 67.17
C ALA A 816 45.56 23.68 68.55
N THR A 817 44.77 24.73 68.60
CA THR A 817 44.15 25.20 69.84
C THR A 817 42.87 24.42 70.08
N LEU A 818 42.86 23.59 71.12
CA LEU A 818 41.73 22.75 71.50
C LEU A 818 41.00 23.37 72.69
N GLN A 819 39.68 23.41 72.63
CA GLN A 819 38.84 23.86 73.74
C GLN A 819 37.64 22.93 73.94
N SER A 820 37.34 22.66 75.21
CA SER A 820 36.08 22.03 75.60
C SER A 820 35.09 23.08 76.13
N PRO A 821 33.98 23.38 75.44
CA PRO A 821 33.04 24.41 75.87
C PRO A 821 32.16 23.98 77.07
N SER A 822 31.69 24.96 77.84
CA SER A 822 30.83 24.74 79.00
C SER A 822 29.39 24.41 78.61
N LEU A 823 29.11 23.12 78.47
CA LEU A 823 27.76 22.59 78.25
C LEU A 823 27.33 21.72 79.44
N ASN A 824 26.29 22.16 80.17
CA ASN A 824 25.46 21.45 81.16
C ASN A 824 26.04 20.11 81.70
N ASN A 825 27.18 20.15 82.40
CA ASN A 825 27.83 18.98 83.02
C ASN A 825 28.22 17.80 82.09
N ARG A 826 28.31 18.00 80.77
CA ARG A 826 28.75 16.94 79.85
C ARG A 826 30.26 16.67 79.93
N ALA A 827 30.64 15.47 79.49
CA ALA A 827 32.01 14.98 79.44
C ALA A 827 32.88 15.83 78.50
N THR A 828 34.13 16.10 78.88
CA THR A 828 35.16 16.63 77.98
C THR A 828 35.86 15.42 77.35
N ASN A 829 35.80 15.24 76.02
CA ASN A 829 36.46 14.12 75.35
C ASN A 829 36.65 14.41 73.86
N GLY A 830 37.83 14.89 73.48
CA GLY A 830 38.19 15.18 72.09
C GLY A 830 39.68 15.39 71.91
N GLY A 831 40.13 15.38 70.66
CA GLY A 831 41.50 15.68 70.29
C GLY A 831 41.83 15.25 68.86
N PHE A 832 43.10 14.91 68.63
CA PHE A 832 43.61 14.47 67.35
C PHE A 832 43.35 12.98 67.11
N VAL A 833 43.04 12.65 65.85
CA VAL A 833 43.10 11.29 65.34
C VAL A 833 44.27 11.19 64.36
N PHE A 834 44.97 10.06 64.41
CA PHE A 834 46.04 9.70 63.48
C PHE A 834 45.97 8.21 63.19
N ASP A 835 46.55 7.79 62.08
CA ASP A 835 46.40 6.43 61.55
C ASP A 835 44.91 5.98 61.52
N TYR A 836 44.05 6.83 60.96
CA TYR A 836 42.63 6.54 60.83
C TYR A 836 42.38 5.63 59.62
N VAL A 837 41.75 4.48 59.89
CA VAL A 837 41.30 3.53 58.86
C VAL A 837 39.76 3.52 58.77
N SER A 838 39.08 3.58 59.92
CA SER A 838 37.62 3.67 60.02
C SER A 838 37.19 4.21 61.39
N ASP A 839 35.90 4.55 61.55
CA ASP A 839 35.32 4.98 62.83
C ASP A 839 35.49 3.97 63.98
N THR A 840 35.92 2.74 63.67
CA THR A 840 36.17 1.67 64.67
C THR A 840 37.66 1.29 64.80
N GLN A 841 38.54 1.87 63.98
CA GLN A 841 39.97 1.55 63.90
C GLN A 841 40.79 2.82 63.67
N PHE A 842 41.40 3.37 64.74
CA PHE A 842 42.25 4.56 64.67
C PHE A 842 43.10 4.74 65.93
N LYS A 843 44.10 5.63 65.88
CA LYS A 843 44.90 6.06 67.04
C LYS A 843 44.55 7.50 67.44
N TYR A 844 44.72 7.84 68.71
CA TYR A 844 44.28 9.15 69.21
C TYR A 844 45.22 9.76 70.25
N ALA A 845 45.22 11.09 70.27
CA ALA A 845 45.72 11.91 71.37
C ALA A 845 44.60 12.87 71.80
N ARG A 846 44.15 12.78 73.05
CA ARG A 846 42.91 13.44 73.50
C ARG A 846 43.00 14.02 74.90
N TYR A 847 42.12 14.98 75.19
CA TYR A 847 41.76 15.33 76.57
C TYR A 847 40.54 14.53 77.03
N VAL A 848 40.51 14.18 78.31
CA VAL A 848 39.33 13.72 79.05
C VAL A 848 39.21 14.49 80.36
N ASN A 849 38.07 14.48 81.06
CA ASN A 849 37.78 15.35 82.24
C ASN A 849 38.94 15.56 83.24
N ARG A 850 39.79 14.54 83.43
CA ARG A 850 40.87 14.53 84.43
C ARG A 850 42.22 14.09 83.88
N ALA A 851 42.40 14.00 82.55
CA ALA A 851 43.67 13.57 81.98
C ALA A 851 43.87 13.98 80.51
N TRP A 852 45.13 14.06 80.10
CA TRP A 852 45.57 13.95 78.71
C TRP A 852 45.95 12.51 78.42
N GLN A 853 45.59 11.98 77.24
CA GLN A 853 45.76 10.56 76.92
C GLN A 853 46.24 10.34 75.50
N ILE A 854 47.13 9.36 75.32
CA ILE A 854 47.44 8.74 74.02
C ILE A 854 46.89 7.31 74.05
N GLY A 855 46.27 6.87 72.96
CA GLY A 855 45.73 5.51 72.89
C GLY A 855 45.30 5.09 71.50
N LYS A 856 44.58 3.95 71.45
CA LYS A 856 44.01 3.41 70.22
C LYS A 856 42.58 2.95 70.37
N CYS A 857 41.81 3.05 69.31
CA CYS A 857 40.48 2.49 69.14
C CYS A 857 40.59 1.26 68.24
N SER A 858 40.18 0.09 68.72
CA SER A 858 40.16 -1.13 67.93
C SER A 858 38.81 -1.83 68.07
N ASN A 859 38.14 -2.07 66.94
CA ASN A 859 36.76 -2.54 66.85
C ASN A 859 35.80 -1.71 67.74
N GLY A 860 35.99 -0.38 67.75
CA GLY A 860 35.19 0.56 68.53
C GLY A 860 35.55 0.64 70.02
N ARG A 861 36.54 -0.14 70.49
CA ARG A 861 37.00 -0.13 71.89
C ARG A 861 38.22 0.76 72.07
N TYR A 862 38.11 1.75 72.95
CA TYR A 862 39.20 2.64 73.34
C TYR A 862 40.12 1.98 74.39
N THR A 863 41.41 1.92 74.09
CA THR A 863 42.49 1.52 74.99
C THR A 863 43.41 2.72 75.20
N THR A 864 43.65 3.11 76.45
CA THR A 864 44.63 4.14 76.81
C THR A 864 45.99 3.50 76.97
N LEU A 865 47.01 4.07 76.33
CA LEU A 865 48.39 3.58 76.35
C LEU A 865 49.26 4.44 77.28
N ASP A 866 49.01 5.74 77.32
CA ASP A 866 49.61 6.67 78.27
C ASP A 866 48.60 7.72 78.73
N SER A 867 48.76 8.21 79.97
CA SER A 867 47.80 9.12 80.61
C SER A 867 48.46 10.00 81.66
N THR A 868 48.38 11.32 81.47
CA THR A 868 48.83 12.32 82.45
C THR A 868 47.64 12.98 83.14
N ASN A 869 47.59 12.91 84.47
CA ASN A 869 46.51 13.51 85.25
C ASN A 869 46.54 15.04 85.17
N ALA A 870 45.44 15.64 84.71
CA ALA A 870 45.27 17.09 84.59
C ALA A 870 43.79 17.45 84.65
N THR A 871 43.43 18.54 85.34
CA THR A 871 42.04 19.03 85.32
C THR A 871 41.82 19.89 84.08
N ILE A 872 41.01 19.41 83.14
CA ILE A 872 40.67 20.15 81.91
C ILE A 872 39.61 21.20 82.25
N GLN A 873 39.99 22.47 82.14
CA GLN A 873 39.11 23.61 82.38
C GLN A 873 38.25 23.86 81.15
N LYS A 874 36.95 24.02 81.37
CA LYS A 874 36.01 24.33 80.28
C LYS A 874 36.22 25.78 79.83
N ASN A 875 35.96 26.05 78.55
CA ASN A 875 36.18 27.35 77.91
C ASN A 875 37.63 27.87 78.04
N THR A 876 38.60 26.96 78.17
CA THR A 876 40.02 27.29 78.21
C THR A 876 40.68 26.72 76.96
N ASP A 877 41.45 27.56 76.29
CA ASP A 877 42.23 27.18 75.12
C ASP A 877 43.51 26.45 75.54
N TYR A 878 43.77 25.32 74.88
CA TYR A 878 44.96 24.52 75.07
C TYR A 878 45.69 24.42 73.73
N ALA A 879 46.92 24.94 73.67
CA ALA A 879 47.79 24.76 72.51
C ALA A 879 48.31 23.32 72.54
N ALA A 880 47.70 22.44 71.75
CA ALA A 880 47.99 21.03 71.70
C ALA A 880 48.80 20.70 70.45
N GLU A 881 49.89 19.95 70.62
CA GLU A 881 50.78 19.50 69.56
C GLU A 881 51.02 17.99 69.70
N LEU A 882 50.73 17.25 68.65
CA LEU A 882 51.06 15.84 68.50
C LEU A 882 52.25 15.71 67.54
N ARG A 883 53.38 15.22 68.01
CA ARG A 883 54.54 14.88 67.17
C ARG A 883 54.58 13.39 66.92
N VAL A 884 54.73 13.01 65.66
CA VAL A 884 54.89 11.62 65.21
C VAL A 884 56.25 11.52 64.51
N GLU A 885 57.13 10.68 65.02
CA GLU A 885 58.46 10.42 64.50
C GLU A 885 58.66 8.91 64.36
N GLY A 886 58.43 8.40 63.14
CA GLY A 886 58.31 6.97 62.88
C GLY A 886 57.17 6.38 63.71
N SER A 887 57.50 5.45 64.62
CA SER A 887 56.53 4.84 65.54
C SER A 887 56.42 5.54 66.90
N SER A 888 57.20 6.60 67.14
CA SER A 888 57.19 7.36 68.39
C SER A 888 56.19 8.52 68.29
N VAL A 889 55.34 8.65 69.30
CA VAL A 889 54.30 9.68 69.38
C VAL A 889 54.44 10.43 70.69
N ARG A 890 54.63 11.75 70.61
CA ARG A 890 54.66 12.66 71.75
C ARG A 890 53.49 13.61 71.69
N PHE A 891 52.81 13.79 72.80
CA PHE A 891 51.70 14.73 72.94
C PHE A 891 52.09 15.84 73.91
N ILE A 892 52.10 17.06 73.42
CA ILE A 892 52.56 18.26 74.10
C ILE A 892 51.38 19.22 74.22
N VAL A 893 51.18 19.79 75.39
CA VAL A 893 50.13 20.79 75.62
C VAL A 893 50.70 21.96 76.39
N ASN A 894 50.54 23.18 75.86
CA ASN A 894 51.09 24.41 76.41
C ASN A 894 52.60 24.26 76.74
N ASP A 895 53.35 23.73 75.78
CA ASP A 895 54.80 23.45 75.84
C ASP A 895 55.22 22.41 76.89
N ILE A 896 54.28 21.65 77.45
CA ILE A 896 54.55 20.57 78.42
C ILE A 896 54.22 19.22 77.77
N GLU A 897 55.17 18.28 77.74
CA GLU A 897 54.91 16.90 77.32
C GLU A 897 53.96 16.23 78.32
N VAL A 898 52.78 15.82 77.82
CA VAL A 898 51.70 15.19 78.59
C VAL A 898 51.43 13.74 78.16
N GLY A 899 52.15 13.23 77.16
CA GLY A 899 52.17 11.81 76.86
C GLY A 899 53.26 11.41 75.88
N ASN A 900 53.74 10.17 76.00
CA ASN A 900 54.80 9.61 75.16
C ASN A 900 54.60 8.10 74.96
N VAL A 901 54.39 7.66 73.71
CA VAL A 901 54.11 6.27 73.37
C VAL A 901 54.92 5.85 72.15
N THR A 902 55.45 4.63 72.16
CA THR A 902 56.03 3.99 70.97
C THR A 902 55.13 2.84 70.50
N PHE A 903 54.70 2.87 69.25
CA PHE A 903 53.85 1.85 68.62
C PHE A 903 54.71 0.80 67.90
N THR A 904 55.14 -0.23 68.62
CA THR A 904 56.08 -1.23 68.08
C THR A 904 55.49 -2.03 66.91
N GLY A 905 56.16 -1.97 65.75
CA GLY A 905 55.81 -2.76 64.57
C GLY A 905 54.62 -2.22 63.77
N GLU A 906 54.19 -0.99 64.02
CA GLU A 906 53.11 -0.32 63.31
C GLU A 906 53.69 0.84 62.48
N ASP A 907 53.25 0.97 61.23
CA ASP A 907 53.44 2.18 60.43
C ASP A 907 52.36 3.20 60.86
N LEU A 908 52.71 4.47 60.95
CA LEU A 908 51.81 5.56 61.36
C LEU A 908 51.58 6.57 60.23
N THR A 909 51.98 6.21 59.01
CA THR A 909 51.96 7.08 57.82
C THR A 909 50.90 6.67 56.79
N ASP A 910 50.28 5.50 56.93
CA ASP A 910 49.33 4.92 55.98
C ASP A 910 47.85 5.23 56.26
N GLY A 911 47.50 5.58 57.50
CA GLY A 911 46.15 6.02 57.86
C GLY A 911 45.95 7.55 57.84
N LYS A 912 44.68 7.99 57.75
CA LYS A 912 44.33 9.42 57.68
C LYS A 912 44.57 10.14 59.02
N LEU A 913 44.72 11.47 58.96
CA LEU A 913 44.75 12.36 60.12
C LEU A 913 43.41 13.05 60.33
N GLY A 914 43.20 13.65 61.50
CA GLY A 914 42.07 14.55 61.70
C GLY A 914 41.75 14.88 63.15
N LEU A 915 40.46 15.14 63.39
CA LEU A 915 39.91 15.57 64.66
C LEU A 915 38.73 14.69 65.06
N PHE A 916 38.58 14.46 66.35
CA PHE A 916 37.43 13.72 66.86
C PHE A 916 36.93 14.22 68.21
N ALA A 917 35.65 14.00 68.48
CA ALA A 917 35.02 14.25 69.78
C ALA A 917 34.03 13.12 70.10
N VAL A 918 34.02 12.63 71.35
CA VAL A 918 33.19 11.50 71.77
C VAL A 918 32.29 11.90 72.92
N ASN A 919 30.97 11.85 72.72
CA ASN A 919 29.97 12.25 73.71
C ASN A 919 30.24 13.65 74.32
N SER A 920 30.88 14.52 73.52
CA SER A 920 31.35 15.83 73.94
C SER A 920 31.30 16.81 72.78
N ARG A 921 31.43 18.09 73.13
CA ARG A 921 31.71 19.15 72.16
C ARG A 921 33.18 19.52 72.27
N MET A 922 33.84 19.66 71.13
CA MET A 922 35.19 20.20 70.99
C MET A 922 35.13 21.38 70.03
N GLN A 923 35.86 22.43 70.35
CA GLN A 923 36.14 23.53 69.44
C GLN A 923 37.63 23.53 69.14
N VAL A 924 37.95 23.79 67.86
CA VAL A 924 39.29 23.79 67.32
C VAL A 924 39.54 25.11 66.61
N ASP A 925 40.74 25.63 66.79
CA ASP A 925 41.25 26.87 66.20
C ASP A 925 42.74 26.66 65.87
N ASN A 926 43.31 27.41 64.91
CA ASN A 926 44.73 27.35 64.51
C ASN A 926 45.25 25.92 64.25
N PHE A 927 44.50 25.12 63.49
CA PHE A 927 44.90 23.78 63.11
C PHE A 927 46.07 23.82 62.11
N GLU A 928 47.09 23.00 62.33
CA GLU A 928 48.27 22.91 61.48
C GLU A 928 48.73 21.45 61.36
N VAL A 929 49.10 21.01 60.16
CA VAL A 929 49.84 19.77 59.95
C VAL A 929 51.06 20.06 59.10
N LYS A 930 52.24 19.61 59.52
CA LYS A 930 53.47 19.77 58.74
C LYS A 930 54.47 18.67 58.97
N GLU A 931 55.38 18.52 58.01
CA GLU A 931 56.57 17.68 58.17
C GLU A 931 57.48 18.25 59.27
N ILE A 932 58.04 17.38 60.10
CA ILE A 932 59.12 17.73 61.01
C ILE A 932 60.42 17.60 60.23
N LEU A 933 60.93 18.75 59.77
CA LEU A 933 62.24 18.80 59.15
C LEU A 933 63.35 18.69 60.22
N PRO A 934 64.46 17.99 59.93
CA PRO A 934 65.61 17.95 60.82
C PRO A 934 66.12 19.38 61.06
N SER A 935 66.42 19.70 62.32
CA SER A 935 67.00 20.98 62.74
C SER A 935 68.48 20.81 63.05
N PRO A 936 69.33 21.84 62.85
CA PRO A 936 70.73 21.78 63.27
C PRO A 936 70.82 21.77 64.81
N GLU A 937 71.69 20.94 65.36
CA GLU A 937 72.05 20.93 66.78
C GLU A 937 73.24 21.85 67.01
N ALA A 938 73.00 22.93 67.76
CA ALA A 938 74.06 23.81 68.26
C ALA A 938 74.63 23.26 69.57
N THR A 939 75.95 23.21 69.70
CA THR A 939 76.64 22.74 70.90
C THR A 939 77.54 23.83 71.48
N ASP A 940 77.65 23.88 72.82
CA ASP A 940 78.43 24.93 73.48
C ASP A 940 79.91 24.91 73.05
N ASP A 941 80.33 26.00 72.41
CA ASP A 941 81.73 26.24 72.05
C ASP A 941 82.54 26.79 73.23
N VAL A 942 83.52 26.02 73.70
CA VAL A 942 84.40 26.46 74.79
C VAL A 942 85.79 26.80 74.24
N ALA A 943 86.24 28.03 74.48
CA ALA A 943 87.63 28.45 74.23
C ALA A 943 88.29 28.96 75.51
N ALA A 944 89.46 28.41 75.86
CA ALA A 944 90.29 28.89 76.96
C ALA A 944 91.45 29.74 76.42
N THR A 945 91.70 30.90 77.05
CA THR A 945 92.74 31.83 76.64
C THR A 945 93.42 32.51 77.84
N LEU A 946 94.67 32.94 77.65
CA LEU A 946 95.38 33.81 78.59
C LEU A 946 94.82 35.25 78.49
N VAL A 947 94.73 35.92 79.64
CA VAL A 947 94.23 37.30 79.78
C VAL A 947 94.87 38.23 78.75
N ASN A 948 94.03 39.01 78.04
CA ASN A 948 94.37 40.00 77.01
C ASN A 948 94.90 39.44 75.67
N THR A 949 94.56 38.20 75.32
CA THR A 949 94.81 37.67 73.96
C THR A 949 93.50 37.56 73.19
N ALA A 950 93.47 38.08 71.96
CA ALA A 950 92.33 37.87 71.06
C ALA A 950 92.18 36.38 70.75
N VAL A 951 90.94 35.89 70.78
CA VAL A 951 90.59 34.50 70.44
C VAL A 951 89.63 34.51 69.26
N THR A 952 89.90 33.64 68.29
CA THR A 952 88.93 33.26 67.26
C THR A 952 88.26 31.96 67.70
N ILE A 953 86.93 31.96 67.85
CA ILE A 953 86.14 30.78 68.19
C ILE A 953 85.52 30.26 66.89
N ALA A 954 85.72 28.96 66.60
CA ALA A 954 85.12 28.30 65.45
C ALA A 954 83.73 27.78 65.83
N VAL A 955 82.73 28.67 65.81
CA VAL A 955 81.39 28.46 66.40
C VAL A 955 80.46 27.47 65.67
N LEU A 956 81.00 26.69 64.74
CA LEU A 956 80.26 25.67 63.98
C LEU A 956 81.02 24.34 63.97
N ALA A 957 82.15 24.23 64.69
CA ALA A 957 83.08 23.11 64.53
C ALA A 957 82.57 21.81 65.18
N ASN A 958 81.66 21.92 66.14
CA ASN A 958 81.02 20.87 66.92
C ASN A 958 79.50 20.79 66.66
N ASP A 959 78.93 21.74 65.93
CA ASP A 959 77.52 21.74 65.53
C ASP A 959 77.25 20.69 64.46
N THR A 960 76.13 19.99 64.58
CA THR A 960 75.78 18.90 63.65
C THR A 960 74.37 19.06 63.11
N HIS A 961 74.06 18.32 62.05
CA HIS A 961 72.73 18.22 61.46
C HIS A 961 72.45 16.74 61.17
N GLU A 962 71.22 16.26 61.40
CA GLU A 962 70.88 14.84 61.24
C GLU A 962 71.22 14.29 59.85
N ASN A 963 71.20 15.15 58.83
CA ASN A 963 71.68 14.85 57.47
C ASN A 963 73.13 15.31 57.25
N ALA A 964 74.04 14.37 57.00
CA ALA A 964 75.45 14.65 56.73
C ALA A 964 75.63 15.43 55.41
N GLY A 965 76.40 16.52 55.44
CA GLY A 965 76.71 17.35 54.27
C GLY A 965 75.82 18.59 54.10
N THR A 966 74.81 18.79 54.96
CA THR A 966 74.02 20.03 54.98
C THR A 966 74.87 21.20 55.47
N ALA A 967 74.84 22.33 54.75
CA ALA A 967 75.51 23.56 55.17
C ALA A 967 74.77 24.18 56.38
N ILE A 968 75.51 24.46 57.46
CA ILE A 968 75.02 25.16 58.65
C ILE A 968 75.51 26.61 58.56
N GLU A 969 74.60 27.57 58.69
CA GLU A 969 74.93 29.00 58.65
C GLU A 969 74.57 29.69 59.98
N ILE A 970 75.41 30.63 60.40
CA ILE A 970 75.17 31.47 61.58
C ILE A 970 74.23 32.61 61.18
N LYS A 971 73.08 32.73 61.83
CA LYS A 971 72.20 33.91 61.71
C LYS A 971 72.30 34.77 62.97
N SER A 972 72.41 36.08 62.80
CA SER A 972 72.44 37.09 63.87
C SER A 972 71.05 37.55 64.27
#